data_AF-A0AA41YBE9-F1
#
_entry.id   AF-A0AA41YBE9-F1
#
_cell.length_a   1.000
_cell.length_b   1.000
_cell.length_c   1.000
_cell.angle_alpha   90.00
_cell.angle_beta   90.00
_cell.angle_gamma   90.00
#
_symmetry.space_group_name_H-M   'P 1'
#
loop_
_entity.id
_entity.type
_entity.pdbx_description
1 polymer ?
#
loop_
_entity_poly.entity_id
_entity_poly.type
_entity_poly.pdbx_seq_one_letter_code
_entity_poly.pdbx_strand_id
1 'polypeptide(L)'
;MKRIILIFLLFCGFSAVAQRQMEHLSRGLVAVQAGNDSVFVSWRLLHSDAEDVAFNVYRQSENGEEVLLNEKPLTDATSLMDVVSLPNGIYTYLVKPVGSGTEFEPDGSYRLVKTDNVQPWLTIPLQTPENYSPGDIAPGDLDGDGDYELVVHMTGRGRDNSHEGMTSEPVFHAYKQDGTLLWSINLGKNIREGAHYTQFLVYDFDGDGRAEVVMKTADGTVDGIGNVIGDASADHRNQDGHILRGPEFLTVFDGLTGAALATVPYVPGRHPSKLDPAPDEMKEVWGDGNANRSERYLACVAYLDGKRPSIVMCRGYYTRATLAAYDWRDGKLTQRWLFDSDDGTPGNRAYRGQGNHSVSVGDVDGDGCDEIIYGAAAIDHDGTGLHSTGLGHADALHLSDLNPARPGLEAFNIQERFDDAGMNFRDAKTGEVLWKVPSVKAADSGGDRGEGPGRGVSFNIDPRHPGNECWVFGAGINGLWNAQGEKISETTPRSCNFAVWWDGDLLRELLDRNRVMKWDWQNETLTNLLVAEGCQSNNGSKSTPALSADLFGDWREEVVLRTEDNQSLRIYTTTIPTQHRLVTLMHDPIYRLSIAWQNVAYNQPPHPGFYMGDEMEKPIRHELDLVKYQPAGSKQTSWKFDLGNGPVKEGFTQVTEKNSYTPEKGFGIIRANPVQAEKMEGREDATGDWITSDKPFYFQVDLPEGRYKITLTLGDGQGESATTVKAESRRLMLENIQTEKGEVLSKTIVVDVRTPRFNDSLEIRRKPREMTYLNWDNSLTLEFNGPKPCVSSIVIEKANDLPVIFLAGNSTVTDQENEPWASWGQMFPRFLKPEIVVANYAESGETLKAFRRENRLQKILSLMKPGDYLFMEFAHNDQKPGGNHVEPFTTYQDELRHFISEARKKGGKPVLVTSTNRRRFDEEGKIINTLEDYPEAMRQLGKVEGVPVIDLNAMSKVLYEALGPENSKKAFVHYPANTYPGQDKPLADDTHFSPFGAYELAKCVVKGILDQQLDLANYVADEFSSFSPSEPDSFENFFWPESPAADILKPDGN
;
A
#
# COMPACT_ATOMS: atom_id res chain seq x y z
N MET A 1 33.07 27.64 -60.97
CA MET A 1 33.01 28.10 -59.57
C MET A 1 31.69 27.67 -58.96
N LYS A 2 31.66 26.51 -58.28
CA LYS A 2 30.54 26.04 -57.47
C LYS A 2 30.94 26.21 -56.01
N ARG A 3 30.15 26.96 -55.23
CA ARG A 3 30.31 27.07 -53.77
C ARG A 3 29.47 25.97 -53.12
N ILE A 4 30.13 25.15 -52.31
CA ILE A 4 29.56 24.12 -51.45
C ILE A 4 29.20 24.80 -50.12
N ILE A 5 27.96 24.66 -49.67
CA ILE A 5 27.52 24.98 -48.31
C ILE A 5 27.42 23.63 -47.58
N LEU A 6 28.21 23.49 -46.52
CA LEU A 6 28.20 22.35 -45.59
C LEU A 6 27.12 22.64 -44.53
N ILE A 7 26.12 21.76 -44.39
CA ILE A 7 25.18 21.76 -43.26
C ILE A 7 25.68 20.71 -42.26
N PHE A 8 26.08 21.16 -41.07
CA PHE A 8 26.30 20.30 -39.91
C PHE A 8 24.93 19.95 -39.33
N LEU A 9 24.53 18.68 -39.42
CA LEU A 9 23.44 18.11 -38.64
C LEU A 9 24.07 17.54 -37.35
N LEU A 10 23.86 18.24 -36.22
CA LEU A 10 24.04 17.64 -34.90
C LEU A 10 22.93 16.59 -34.72
N PHE A 11 23.29 15.32 -34.73
CA PHE A 11 22.49 14.26 -34.14
C PHE A 11 22.71 14.32 -32.63
N CYS A 12 21.83 14.99 -31.89
CA CYS A 12 21.64 14.70 -30.47
C CYS A 12 20.78 13.43 -30.41
N GLY A 13 21.40 12.29 -30.10
CA GLY A 13 20.66 11.10 -29.72
C GLY A 13 19.94 11.39 -28.40
N PHE A 14 18.62 11.42 -28.41
CA PHE A 14 17.85 11.26 -27.19
C PHE A 14 17.94 9.79 -26.81
N SER A 15 18.78 9.46 -25.82
CA SER A 15 18.64 8.19 -25.09
C SER A 15 17.30 8.28 -24.36
N ALA A 16 16.34 7.45 -24.77
CA ALA A 16 15.09 7.31 -24.06
C ALA A 16 15.38 6.58 -22.74
N VAL A 17 15.60 7.33 -21.66
CA VAL A 17 15.72 6.75 -20.31
C VAL A 17 14.39 6.06 -20.00
N ALA A 18 14.43 4.77 -19.70
CA ALA A 18 13.26 4.01 -19.34
C ALA A 18 12.79 4.41 -17.93
N GLN A 19 11.48 4.56 -17.75
CA GLN A 19 10.88 4.93 -16.46
C GLN A 19 11.00 3.75 -15.49
N ARG A 20 11.79 3.92 -14.42
CA ARG A 20 11.96 2.90 -13.37
C ARG A 20 10.76 2.89 -12.43
N GLN A 21 10.25 1.69 -12.14
CA GLN A 21 9.38 1.44 -11.00
C GLN A 21 10.08 1.90 -9.73
N MET A 22 9.37 2.57 -8.82
CA MET A 22 9.81 2.90 -7.45
C MET A 22 8.60 2.87 -6.51
N GLU A 23 8.85 2.78 -5.21
CA GLU A 23 7.79 2.72 -4.19
C GLU A 23 6.97 4.02 -4.15
N HIS A 24 5.65 3.89 -3.97
CA HIS A 24 4.82 5.04 -3.61
C HIS A 24 4.99 5.36 -2.12
N LEU A 25 5.79 6.37 -1.81
CA LEU A 25 6.03 6.78 -0.42
C LEU A 25 5.04 7.85 0.06
N SER A 26 4.60 7.69 1.31
CA SER A 26 3.89 8.72 2.06
C SER A 26 4.78 9.95 2.27
N ARG A 27 4.21 11.04 2.79
CA ARG A 27 4.98 12.21 3.22
C ARG A 27 6.08 11.91 4.25
N GLY A 28 6.07 10.74 4.90
CA GLY A 28 7.09 10.33 5.87
C GLY A 28 7.24 11.34 7.00
N LEU A 29 6.14 11.97 7.43
CA LEU A 29 6.20 13.05 8.42
C LEU A 29 6.67 12.50 9.76
N VAL A 30 7.69 13.10 10.33
CA VAL A 30 8.17 12.78 11.67
C VAL A 30 8.29 14.04 12.52
N ALA A 31 7.92 13.95 13.80
CA ALA A 31 8.15 15.01 14.78
C ALA A 31 8.82 14.43 16.03
N VAL A 32 9.97 14.99 16.41
CA VAL A 32 10.80 14.48 17.50
C VAL A 32 11.19 15.60 18.46
N GLN A 33 11.21 15.33 19.77
CA GLN A 33 11.67 16.30 20.76
C GLN A 33 13.17 16.59 20.54
N ALA A 34 13.49 17.81 20.13
CA ALA A 34 14.88 18.31 20.04
C ALA A 34 15.36 18.92 21.36
N GLY A 35 14.42 19.21 22.28
CA GLY A 35 14.67 19.76 23.59
C GLY A 35 13.38 19.83 24.41
N ASN A 36 13.45 20.48 25.59
CA ASN A 36 12.26 20.65 26.43
C ASN A 36 11.22 21.58 25.81
N ASP A 37 11.67 22.62 25.11
CA ASP A 37 10.86 23.68 24.49
C ASP A 37 11.02 23.73 22.96
N SER A 38 11.36 22.60 22.34
CA SER A 38 11.55 22.53 20.89
C SER A 38 11.26 21.15 20.33
N VAL A 39 10.51 21.11 19.23
CA VAL A 39 10.22 19.91 18.45
C VAL A 39 10.76 20.09 17.04
N PHE A 40 11.57 19.15 16.57
CA PHE A 40 12.02 19.11 15.20
C PHE A 40 11.02 18.32 14.36
N VAL A 41 10.54 18.92 13.28
CA VAL A 41 9.58 18.32 12.35
C VAL A 41 10.25 18.21 11.00
N SER A 42 10.21 17.04 10.36
CA SER A 42 10.74 16.85 9.00
C SER A 42 9.87 15.91 8.19
N TRP A 43 9.93 16.03 6.87
CA TRP A 43 9.11 15.27 5.93
C TRP A 43 9.78 15.13 4.57
N ARG A 44 9.31 14.17 3.79
CA ARG A 44 9.90 13.86 2.49
C ARG A 44 9.52 14.94 1.49
N LEU A 45 10.49 15.36 0.68
CA LEU A 45 10.19 15.85 -0.66
C LEU A 45 10.07 14.63 -1.56
N LEU A 46 8.89 14.42 -2.14
CA LEU A 46 8.62 13.27 -2.98
C LEU A 46 9.04 13.58 -4.42
N HIS A 47 9.37 12.53 -5.17
CA HIS A 47 9.72 12.68 -6.58
C HIS A 47 8.53 13.22 -7.39
N SER A 48 7.32 12.81 -7.03
CA SER A 48 6.05 13.23 -7.64
C SER A 48 5.63 14.67 -7.31
N ASP A 49 6.29 15.32 -6.36
CA ASP A 49 5.99 16.71 -6.06
C ASP A 49 6.45 17.63 -7.20
N ALA A 50 5.66 18.67 -7.48
CA ALA A 50 6.06 19.73 -8.39
C ALA A 50 7.39 20.38 -7.94
N GLU A 51 8.22 20.83 -8.88
CA GLU A 51 9.51 21.45 -8.55
C GLU A 51 9.39 22.69 -7.65
N ASP A 52 8.29 23.44 -7.81
CA ASP A 52 7.99 24.67 -7.07
C ASP A 52 7.08 24.44 -5.86
N VAL A 53 6.84 23.18 -5.46
CA VAL A 53 6.05 22.87 -4.26
C VAL A 53 6.62 23.59 -3.04
N ALA A 54 5.73 24.13 -2.21
CA ALA A 54 6.04 24.66 -0.89
C ALA A 54 5.22 23.93 0.17
N PHE A 55 5.50 24.15 1.46
CA PHE A 55 4.82 23.45 2.54
C PHE A 55 4.40 24.38 3.67
N ASN A 56 3.22 24.13 4.22
CA ASN A 56 2.79 24.68 5.50
C ASN A 56 2.78 23.58 6.55
N VAL A 57 3.27 23.91 7.75
CA VAL A 57 3.37 22.98 8.88
C VAL A 57 2.41 23.42 9.97
N TYR A 58 1.60 22.50 10.43
CA TYR A 58 0.62 22.75 11.48
C TYR A 58 0.90 21.87 12.69
N ARG A 59 0.70 22.43 13.88
CA ARG A 59 0.62 21.68 15.14
C ARG A 59 -0.79 21.77 15.67
N GLN A 60 -1.39 20.62 15.96
CA GLN A 60 -2.69 20.49 16.59
C GLN A 60 -2.52 19.96 18.02
N SER A 61 -3.15 20.62 18.99
CA SER A 61 -3.24 20.14 20.37
C SER A 61 -4.28 19.02 20.53
N GLU A 62 -4.24 18.29 21.64
CA GLU A 62 -5.23 17.24 21.97
C GLU A 62 -6.70 17.74 21.95
N ASN A 63 -6.92 19.04 22.20
CA ASN A 63 -8.26 19.65 22.16
C ASN A 63 -8.72 20.05 20.74
N GLY A 64 -7.91 19.78 19.71
CA GLY A 64 -8.20 20.09 18.32
C GLY A 64 -7.83 21.51 17.88
N GLU A 65 -7.22 22.33 18.74
CA GLU A 65 -6.72 23.65 18.36
C GLU A 65 -5.50 23.50 17.45
N GLU A 66 -5.59 24.03 16.23
CA GLU A 66 -4.56 23.98 15.20
C GLU A 66 -3.82 25.33 15.08
N VAL A 67 -2.50 25.27 15.00
CA VAL A 67 -1.60 26.43 14.86
C VAL A 67 -0.69 26.23 13.65
N LEU A 68 -0.72 27.17 12.71
CA LEU A 68 0.25 27.27 11.62
C LEU A 68 1.60 27.73 12.17
N LEU A 69 2.67 26.99 11.89
CA LEU A 69 3.99 27.23 12.49
C LEU A 69 4.89 28.16 11.67
N ASN A 70 4.62 28.32 10.38
CA ASN A 70 5.42 29.12 9.46
C ASN A 70 4.62 30.32 8.91
N GLU A 71 5.25 31.51 8.87
CA GLU A 71 4.59 32.74 8.37
C GLU A 71 4.39 32.73 6.85
N LYS A 72 5.24 31.99 6.11
CA LYS A 72 5.20 31.82 4.66
C LYS A 72 5.42 30.35 4.32
N PRO A 73 4.80 29.82 3.25
CA PRO A 73 5.06 28.46 2.78
C PRO A 73 6.55 28.21 2.57
N LEU A 74 7.05 27.10 3.10
CA LEU A 74 8.46 26.71 3.12
C LEU A 74 8.88 26.17 1.74
N THR A 75 9.87 26.80 1.14
CA THR A 75 10.45 26.42 -0.16
C THR A 75 11.88 25.91 -0.08
N ASP A 76 12.56 26.12 1.06
CA ASP A 76 14.02 25.99 1.12
C ASP A 76 14.46 24.70 1.83
N ALA A 77 13.64 24.18 2.74
CA ALA A 77 13.86 22.93 3.47
C ALA A 77 12.53 22.18 3.64
N THR A 78 12.60 20.87 3.80
CA THR A 78 11.46 20.03 4.22
C THR A 78 11.56 19.64 5.71
N SER A 79 12.00 20.61 6.51
CA SER A 79 12.02 20.53 7.96
C SER A 79 11.77 21.89 8.60
N LEU A 80 11.31 21.88 9.85
CA LEU A 80 11.02 23.05 10.67
C LEU A 80 11.28 22.75 12.15
N MET A 81 11.90 23.71 12.86
CA MET A 81 12.01 23.67 14.32
C MET A 81 10.85 24.45 14.94
N ASP A 82 9.98 23.75 15.63
CA ASP A 82 8.88 24.33 16.39
C ASP A 82 9.37 24.73 17.80
N VAL A 83 9.75 26.00 17.94
CA VAL A 83 10.32 26.55 19.18
C VAL A 83 9.21 27.12 20.06
N VAL A 84 8.67 26.27 20.93
CA VAL A 84 7.61 26.65 21.87
C VAL A 84 7.67 25.79 23.13
N SER A 85 7.31 26.39 24.27
CA SER A 85 7.11 25.63 25.50
C SER A 85 5.76 24.94 25.46
N LEU A 86 5.79 23.62 25.26
CA LEU A 86 4.60 22.76 25.22
C LEU A 86 4.46 21.99 26.53
N PRO A 87 3.29 22.04 27.19
CA PRO A 87 3.03 21.13 28.32
C PRO A 87 3.07 19.67 27.84
N ASN A 88 3.38 18.76 28.77
CA ASN A 88 3.30 17.33 28.52
C ASN A 88 1.89 16.95 28.04
N GLY A 89 1.82 16.14 26.99
CA GLY A 89 0.57 15.84 26.32
C GLY A 89 0.79 15.31 24.90
N ILE A 90 -0.30 15.17 24.17
CA ILE A 90 -0.30 14.67 22.80
C ILE A 90 -0.46 15.86 21.84
N TYR A 91 0.39 15.88 20.82
CA TYR A 91 0.32 16.84 19.72
C TYR A 91 0.35 16.09 18.40
N THR A 92 -0.44 16.57 17.46
CA THR A 92 -0.45 16.04 16.09
C THR A 92 0.17 17.08 15.16
N TYR A 93 1.14 16.67 14.35
CA TYR A 93 1.73 17.50 13.31
C TYR A 93 1.15 17.11 11.95
N LEU A 94 0.93 18.11 11.11
CA LEU A 94 0.42 17.97 9.75
C LEU A 94 1.29 18.80 8.82
N VAL A 95 1.58 18.27 7.63
CA VAL A 95 2.26 19.00 6.57
C VAL A 95 1.35 19.07 5.36
N LYS A 96 0.99 20.29 4.97
CA LYS A 96 0.12 20.56 3.82
C LYS A 96 0.97 21.08 2.65
N PRO A 97 0.99 20.40 1.50
CA PRO A 97 1.66 20.90 0.31
C PRO A 97 0.92 22.12 -0.23
N VAL A 98 1.67 23.06 -0.79
CA VAL A 98 1.18 24.30 -1.40
C VAL A 98 1.71 24.37 -2.83
N GLY A 99 0.79 24.34 -3.80
CA GLY A 99 1.12 24.40 -5.23
C GLY A 99 0.30 25.47 -5.93
N SER A 100 0.94 26.30 -6.76
CA SER A 100 0.28 27.43 -7.45
C SER A 100 -0.53 28.35 -6.52
N GLY A 101 -0.09 28.50 -5.27
CA GLY A 101 -0.76 29.31 -4.24
C GLY A 101 -2.00 28.66 -3.59
N THR A 102 -2.30 27.39 -3.92
CA THR A 102 -3.36 26.61 -3.29
C THR A 102 -2.76 25.60 -2.32
N GLU A 103 -3.27 25.57 -1.09
CA GLU A 103 -2.93 24.55 -0.10
C GLU A 103 -3.78 23.29 -0.32
N PHE A 104 -3.14 22.13 -0.25
CA PHE A 104 -3.77 20.82 -0.41
C PHE A 104 -3.86 20.10 0.94
N GLU A 105 -4.74 19.10 1.02
CA GLU A 105 -4.88 18.28 2.23
C GLU A 105 -3.58 17.56 2.57
N PRO A 106 -3.27 17.38 3.88
CA PRO A 106 -2.07 16.71 4.30
C PRO A 106 -2.15 15.22 3.95
N ASP A 107 -1.01 14.67 3.54
CA ASP A 107 -0.82 13.23 3.35
C ASP A 107 -0.38 12.62 4.69
N GLY A 108 -1.38 12.29 5.51
CA GLY A 108 -1.19 11.74 6.84
C GLY A 108 -0.91 12.80 7.93
N SER A 109 -0.54 12.30 9.10
CA SER A 109 -0.25 13.12 10.29
C SER A 109 0.69 12.37 11.21
N TYR A 110 1.48 13.08 12.02
CA TYR A 110 2.35 12.45 12.99
C TYR A 110 1.95 12.81 14.41
N ARG A 111 1.75 11.79 15.25
CA ARG A 111 1.36 11.95 16.65
C ARG A 111 2.60 11.92 17.55
N LEU A 112 2.96 13.07 18.10
CA LEU A 112 4.00 13.21 19.12
C LEU A 112 3.41 13.11 20.53
N VAL A 113 4.01 12.27 21.38
CA VAL A 113 3.80 12.30 22.84
C VAL A 113 4.90 13.15 23.47
N LYS A 114 4.57 14.38 23.86
CA LYS A 114 5.51 15.30 24.52
C LYS A 114 5.65 14.93 25.99
N THR A 115 6.89 14.71 26.43
CA THR A 115 7.23 14.48 27.85
C THR A 115 8.42 15.34 28.30
N ASP A 116 8.69 15.36 29.60
CA ASP A 116 9.91 15.95 30.17
C ASP A 116 11.17 15.10 29.90
N ASN A 117 10.98 13.83 29.52
CA ASN A 117 12.07 12.93 29.13
C ASN A 117 12.29 13.01 27.62
N VAL A 118 13.17 13.91 27.19
CA VAL A 118 13.50 14.11 25.76
C VAL A 118 14.15 12.85 25.19
N GLN A 119 13.49 12.25 24.20
CA GLN A 119 14.01 11.10 23.45
C GLN A 119 14.11 11.48 21.97
N PRO A 120 15.33 11.78 21.45
CA PRO A 120 15.53 12.09 20.04
C PRO A 120 15.57 10.84 19.15
N TRP A 121 14.67 9.88 19.39
CA TRP A 121 14.56 8.64 18.63
C TRP A 121 13.16 8.05 18.75
N LEU A 122 12.78 7.22 17.77
CA LEU A 122 11.61 6.35 17.85
C LEU A 122 12.03 4.99 18.43
N THR A 123 11.15 4.34 19.18
CA THR A 123 11.41 3.02 19.77
C THR A 123 10.42 2.00 19.21
N ILE A 124 10.94 0.92 18.62
CA ILE A 124 10.13 -0.23 18.17
C ILE A 124 10.32 -1.36 19.19
N PRO A 125 9.32 -1.69 20.00
CA PRO A 125 9.39 -2.84 20.89
C PRO A 125 9.41 -4.14 20.07
N LEU A 126 10.28 -5.07 20.45
CA LEU A 126 10.46 -6.33 19.75
C LEU A 126 10.00 -7.53 20.59
N GLN A 127 9.67 -8.61 19.90
CA GLN A 127 9.43 -9.93 20.49
C GLN A 127 10.64 -10.83 20.25
N THR A 128 11.80 -10.42 20.76
CA THR A 128 13.07 -11.10 20.50
C THR A 128 13.07 -12.51 21.13
N PRO A 129 13.31 -13.58 20.35
CA PRO A 129 13.38 -14.92 20.90
C PRO A 129 14.51 -15.10 21.92
N GLU A 130 14.35 -16.05 22.85
CA GLU A 130 15.35 -16.30 23.88
C GLU A 130 16.70 -16.72 23.27
N ASN A 131 17.79 -16.09 23.69
CA ASN A 131 19.16 -16.27 23.16
C ASN A 131 19.38 -15.76 21.73
N TYR A 132 18.50 -14.87 21.23
CA TYR A 132 18.69 -14.14 19.99
C TYR A 132 18.91 -12.65 20.24
N SER A 133 19.44 -11.96 19.23
CA SER A 133 19.53 -10.49 19.15
C SER A 133 19.00 -10.00 17.81
N PRO A 134 18.39 -8.80 17.75
CA PRO A 134 18.06 -8.16 16.47
C PRO A 134 19.33 -7.91 15.67
N GLY A 135 19.39 -8.42 14.44
CA GLY A 135 20.52 -8.38 13.53
C GLY A 135 20.39 -7.31 12.46
N ASP A 136 20.79 -7.66 11.24
CA ASP A 136 20.63 -6.82 10.05
C ASP A 136 19.14 -6.64 9.69
N ILE A 137 18.82 -5.49 9.10
CA ILE A 137 17.46 -5.09 8.74
C ILE A 137 17.41 -4.66 7.27
N ALA A 138 16.32 -4.97 6.60
CA ALA A 138 15.96 -4.37 5.32
C ALA A 138 14.54 -3.76 5.40
N PRO A 139 14.34 -2.51 4.93
CA PRO A 139 13.02 -1.88 4.88
C PRO A 139 12.26 -2.25 3.60
N GLY A 140 10.94 -2.23 3.68
CA GLY A 140 10.02 -2.31 2.54
C GLY A 140 8.60 -1.96 2.97
N ASP A 141 7.82 -1.39 2.07
CA ASP A 141 6.38 -1.15 2.29
C ASP A 141 5.65 -2.48 2.07
N LEU A 142 5.32 -3.20 3.14
CA LEU A 142 4.84 -4.58 3.07
C LEU A 142 3.32 -4.65 2.89
N ASP A 143 2.58 -3.59 3.21
CA ASP A 143 1.12 -3.53 3.07
C ASP A 143 0.58 -2.45 2.11
N GLY A 144 1.45 -1.59 1.60
CA GLY A 144 1.17 -0.67 0.50
C GLY A 144 0.66 0.70 0.96
N ASP A 145 0.88 1.05 2.23
CA ASP A 145 0.42 2.31 2.83
C ASP A 145 1.37 3.49 2.58
N GLY A 146 2.58 3.22 2.06
CA GLY A 146 3.63 4.18 1.74
C GLY A 146 4.61 4.46 2.88
N ASP A 147 4.49 3.78 4.01
CA ASP A 147 5.45 3.77 5.10
C ASP A 147 6.26 2.46 5.11
N TYR A 148 7.52 2.52 5.56
CA TYR A 148 8.36 1.33 5.62
C TYR A 148 8.08 0.50 6.87
N GLU A 149 7.80 -0.78 6.68
CA GLU A 149 8.06 -1.83 7.66
C GLU A 149 9.53 -2.24 7.66
N LEU A 150 9.93 -2.90 8.74
CA LEU A 150 11.29 -3.43 8.91
C LEU A 150 11.26 -4.96 8.98
N VAL A 151 11.93 -5.62 8.04
CA VAL A 151 12.25 -7.04 8.13
C VAL A 151 13.57 -7.20 8.89
N VAL A 152 13.49 -7.80 10.06
CA VAL A 152 14.57 -7.92 11.04
C VAL A 152 15.05 -9.37 11.11
N HIS A 153 16.33 -9.60 10.83
CA HIS A 153 16.99 -10.89 11.09
C HIS A 153 17.26 -11.04 12.58
N MET A 154 16.47 -11.87 13.28
CA MET A 154 16.77 -12.27 14.65
C MET A 154 17.94 -13.26 14.63
N THR A 155 19.11 -12.80 15.03
CA THR A 155 20.37 -13.54 14.98
C THR A 155 20.61 -14.32 16.27
N GLY A 156 20.77 -15.63 16.13
CA GLY A 156 21.12 -16.52 17.24
C GLY A 156 22.63 -16.79 17.33
N ARG A 157 23.01 -18.02 17.70
CA ARG A 157 24.41 -18.44 17.65
C ARG A 157 24.85 -18.73 16.22
N GLY A 158 25.48 -17.74 15.57
CA GLY A 158 26.06 -17.87 14.23
C GLY A 158 27.52 -18.34 14.18
N ARG A 159 28.00 -18.68 12.98
CA ARG A 159 29.39 -19.03 12.67
C ARG A 159 29.85 -18.39 11.36
N ASP A 160 31.10 -17.93 11.30
CA ASP A 160 31.75 -17.74 9.99
C ASP A 160 31.98 -19.11 9.33
N ASN A 161 32.01 -19.15 8.00
CA ASN A 161 32.20 -20.36 7.22
C ASN A 161 33.49 -21.11 7.54
N SER A 162 34.54 -20.43 8.00
CA SER A 162 35.80 -21.09 8.39
C SER A 162 35.72 -21.85 9.71
N HIS A 163 34.63 -21.71 10.47
CA HIS A 163 34.47 -22.29 11.81
C HIS A 163 33.42 -23.40 11.85
N GLU A 164 33.77 -24.50 12.50
CA GLU A 164 32.87 -25.60 12.80
C GLU A 164 31.91 -25.27 13.96
N GLY A 165 30.81 -26.01 14.05
CA GLY A 165 29.86 -26.01 15.17
C GLY A 165 28.41 -25.79 14.74
N MET A 166 27.50 -26.36 15.52
CA MET A 166 26.05 -26.20 15.37
C MET A 166 25.62 -24.76 15.64
N THR A 167 24.78 -24.21 14.76
CA THR A 167 24.20 -22.89 14.89
C THR A 167 22.78 -22.94 15.46
N SER A 168 22.28 -21.79 15.89
CA SER A 168 20.83 -21.57 16.02
C SER A 168 20.17 -21.61 14.63
N GLU A 169 18.85 -21.73 14.60
CA GLU A 169 18.06 -21.59 13.37
C GLU A 169 17.90 -20.10 13.05
N PRO A 170 18.09 -19.64 11.80
CA PRO A 170 17.85 -18.23 11.45
C PRO A 170 16.36 -17.89 11.52
N VAL A 171 16.02 -16.77 12.16
CA VAL A 171 14.63 -16.30 12.34
C VAL A 171 14.49 -14.89 11.80
N PHE A 172 13.39 -14.61 11.11
CA PHE A 172 13.07 -13.30 10.52
C PHE A 172 11.72 -12.82 10.99
N HIS A 173 11.65 -11.59 11.47
CA HIS A 173 10.39 -10.95 11.85
C HIS A 173 10.13 -9.73 10.97
N ALA A 174 8.87 -9.42 10.68
CA ALA A 174 8.50 -8.13 10.10
C ALA A 174 7.74 -7.26 11.11
N TYR A 175 8.12 -5.99 11.22
CA TYR A 175 7.52 -5.04 12.16
C TYR A 175 7.06 -3.77 11.46
N LYS A 176 5.86 -3.28 11.81
CA LYS A 176 5.51 -1.86 11.63
C LYS A 176 6.29 -1.00 12.60
N GLN A 177 6.42 0.30 12.28
CA GLN A 177 7.16 1.26 13.12
C GLN A 177 6.53 1.48 14.51
N ASP A 178 5.27 1.12 14.70
CA ASP A 178 4.59 1.17 16.01
C ASP A 178 4.89 -0.02 16.92
N GLY A 179 5.65 -1.02 16.45
CA GLY A 179 5.97 -2.24 17.18
C GLY A 179 5.06 -3.43 16.89
N THR A 180 4.09 -3.29 15.99
CA THR A 180 3.24 -4.41 15.56
C THR A 180 4.09 -5.45 14.82
N LEU A 181 4.18 -6.66 15.39
CA LEU A 181 4.76 -7.83 14.72
C LEU A 181 3.74 -8.36 13.69
N LEU A 182 4.12 -8.36 12.41
CA LEU A 182 3.29 -8.89 11.33
C LEU A 182 3.40 -10.42 11.24
N TRP A 183 4.63 -10.95 11.18
CA TRP A 183 4.89 -12.38 11.05
C TRP A 183 6.31 -12.76 11.51
N SER A 184 6.53 -14.07 11.64
CA SER A 184 7.83 -14.69 11.94
C SER A 184 8.09 -15.86 10.98
N ILE A 185 9.21 -15.82 10.25
CA ILE A 185 9.72 -16.91 9.41
C ILE A 185 10.89 -17.56 10.15
N ASN A 186 10.88 -18.89 10.24
CA ASN A 186 12.01 -19.66 10.77
C ASN A 186 12.62 -20.50 9.63
N LEU A 187 13.85 -20.22 9.23
CA LEU A 187 14.51 -20.95 8.13
C LEU A 187 14.85 -22.40 8.49
N GLY A 188 14.82 -22.74 9.77
CA GLY A 188 15.02 -24.09 10.27
C GLY A 188 16.47 -24.55 10.23
N LYS A 189 16.71 -25.74 10.78
CA LYS A 189 18.04 -26.31 10.98
C LYS A 189 18.89 -26.51 9.71
N ASN A 190 18.26 -26.51 8.52
CA ASN A 190 18.95 -26.77 7.26
C ASN A 190 19.50 -25.50 6.58
N ILE A 191 19.29 -24.34 7.19
CA ILE A 191 20.03 -23.10 6.90
C ILE A 191 20.93 -22.79 8.09
N ARG A 192 22.20 -22.48 7.81
CA ARG A 192 23.20 -22.17 8.83
C ARG A 192 23.14 -20.67 9.17
N GLU A 193 23.28 -20.33 10.45
CA GLU A 193 23.30 -18.93 10.90
C GLU A 193 24.70 -18.31 10.77
N GLY A 194 24.78 -17.10 10.23
CA GLY A 194 26.02 -16.35 10.03
C GLY A 194 25.96 -15.40 8.83
N ALA A 195 26.84 -14.40 8.83
CA ALA A 195 26.83 -13.28 7.87
C ALA A 195 26.81 -13.71 6.39
N HIS A 196 27.52 -14.77 6.03
CA HIS A 196 27.68 -15.17 4.62
C HIS A 196 26.63 -16.16 4.13
N TYR A 197 25.65 -16.56 4.96
CA TYR A 197 24.63 -17.54 4.61
C TYR A 197 23.36 -16.88 4.07
N THR A 198 22.50 -16.38 4.95
CA THR A 198 21.21 -15.83 4.54
C THR A 198 21.38 -14.39 4.06
N GLN A 199 21.25 -14.22 2.76
CA GLN A 199 21.12 -12.92 2.12
C GLN A 199 19.64 -12.76 1.79
N PHE A 200 18.98 -11.80 2.43
CA PHE A 200 17.55 -11.53 2.24
C PHE A 200 17.36 -10.19 1.54
N LEU A 201 16.43 -10.14 0.59
CA LEU A 201 16.05 -8.94 -0.15
C LEU A 201 14.61 -8.59 0.20
N VAL A 202 14.33 -7.29 0.35
CA VAL A 202 12.99 -6.76 0.59
C VAL A 202 12.72 -5.69 -0.46
N TYR A 203 11.78 -5.96 -1.35
CA TYR A 203 11.49 -5.11 -2.50
C TYR A 203 10.16 -5.50 -3.15
N ASP A 204 9.46 -4.55 -3.76
CA ASP A 204 8.30 -4.82 -4.63
C ASP A 204 8.79 -5.33 -5.98
N PHE A 205 8.89 -6.66 -6.12
CA PHE A 205 9.37 -7.25 -7.36
C PHE A 205 8.27 -7.28 -8.44
N ASP A 206 7.02 -7.59 -8.09
CA ASP A 206 5.96 -7.77 -9.10
C ASP A 206 5.16 -6.50 -9.46
N GLY A 207 5.52 -5.36 -8.88
CA GLY A 207 4.90 -4.07 -9.17
C GLY A 207 3.43 -4.02 -8.78
N ASP A 208 3.05 -4.71 -7.70
CA ASP A 208 1.73 -4.58 -7.10
C ASP A 208 1.63 -3.41 -6.11
N GLY A 209 2.75 -2.83 -5.69
CA GLY A 209 2.85 -1.75 -4.71
C GLY A 209 3.11 -2.21 -3.29
N ARG A 210 3.38 -3.51 -3.05
CA ARG A 210 3.84 -4.07 -1.79
C ARG A 210 5.15 -4.83 -2.01
N ALA A 211 6.06 -4.72 -1.06
CA ALA A 211 7.31 -5.44 -1.09
C ALA A 211 7.12 -6.92 -0.77
N GLU A 212 7.81 -7.80 -1.48
CA GLU A 212 8.04 -9.17 -1.08
C GLU A 212 9.37 -9.33 -0.34
N VAL A 213 9.53 -10.49 0.30
CA VAL A 213 10.79 -10.90 0.91
C VAL A 213 11.35 -12.10 0.16
N VAL A 214 12.61 -12.04 -0.26
CA VAL A 214 13.26 -13.11 -1.03
C VAL A 214 14.54 -13.56 -0.36
N MET A 215 14.67 -14.87 -0.11
CA MET A 215 15.89 -15.44 0.45
C MET A 215 16.05 -16.94 0.16
N LYS A 216 17.27 -17.44 0.40
CA LYS A 216 17.58 -18.87 0.32
C LYS A 216 16.89 -19.63 1.46
N THR A 217 16.22 -20.73 1.12
CA THR A 217 15.50 -21.61 2.07
C THR A 217 15.91 -23.07 1.88
N ALA A 218 15.42 -23.94 2.74
CA ALA A 218 15.69 -25.38 2.69
C ALA A 218 14.50 -26.18 3.21
N ASP A 219 14.62 -27.51 3.14
CA ASP A 219 13.69 -28.41 3.83
C ASP A 219 13.55 -28.01 5.31
N GLY A 220 12.30 -27.87 5.78
CA GLY A 220 12.02 -27.53 7.18
C GLY A 220 11.96 -26.03 7.49
N THR A 221 12.13 -25.15 6.49
CA THR A 221 11.79 -23.73 6.64
C THR A 221 10.28 -23.59 6.91
N VAL A 222 9.91 -22.79 7.90
CA VAL A 222 8.53 -22.47 8.29
C VAL A 222 8.23 -21.02 7.90
N ASP A 223 7.22 -20.82 7.07
CA ASP A 223 6.79 -19.49 6.61
C ASP A 223 5.99 -18.72 7.69
N GLY A 224 5.65 -17.47 7.41
CA GLY A 224 4.97 -16.56 8.34
C GLY A 224 3.57 -16.98 8.77
N ILE A 225 2.94 -17.92 8.05
CA ILE A 225 1.62 -18.48 8.37
C ILE A 225 1.70 -19.93 8.86
N GLY A 226 2.91 -20.46 9.05
CA GLY A 226 3.16 -21.77 9.64
C GLY A 226 3.26 -22.94 8.66
N ASN A 227 3.30 -22.70 7.35
CA ASN A 227 3.54 -23.76 6.37
C ASN A 227 5.01 -24.14 6.33
N VAL A 228 5.29 -25.43 6.11
CA VAL A 228 6.65 -25.94 5.98
C VAL A 228 7.03 -26.11 4.51
N ILE A 229 8.18 -25.56 4.12
CA ILE A 229 8.79 -25.75 2.80
C ILE A 229 9.59 -27.04 2.80
N GLY A 230 9.36 -27.90 1.80
CA GLY A 230 10.07 -29.17 1.63
C GLY A 230 9.72 -30.21 2.71
N ASP A 231 10.70 -31.03 3.09
CA ASP A 231 10.52 -32.08 4.11
C ASP A 231 10.76 -31.56 5.54
N ALA A 232 9.68 -31.40 6.30
CA ALA A 232 9.71 -30.96 7.70
C ALA A 232 10.61 -31.80 8.63
N SER A 233 10.86 -33.07 8.27
CA SER A 233 11.63 -34.01 9.08
C SER A 233 13.11 -34.07 8.71
N ALA A 234 13.52 -33.45 7.60
CA ALA A 234 14.88 -33.57 7.08
C ALA A 234 15.91 -32.90 8.01
N ASP A 235 17.06 -33.56 8.16
CA ASP A 235 18.23 -33.01 8.85
C ASP A 235 19.49 -33.26 8.03
N HIS A 236 19.89 -32.22 7.32
CA HIS A 236 21.02 -32.23 6.39
C HIS A 236 22.32 -31.78 7.05
N ARG A 237 22.30 -31.44 8.34
CA ARG A 237 23.48 -31.03 9.10
C ARG A 237 24.43 -32.20 9.29
N ASN A 238 25.72 -31.95 9.10
CA ASN A 238 26.77 -32.89 9.50
C ASN A 238 27.16 -32.67 10.98
N GLN A 239 28.09 -33.49 11.49
CA GLN A 239 28.57 -33.40 12.88
C GLN A 239 29.23 -32.05 13.23
N ASP A 240 29.75 -31.35 12.21
CA ASP A 240 30.40 -30.05 12.33
C ASP A 240 29.41 -28.89 12.17
N GLY A 241 28.11 -29.18 12.01
CA GLY A 241 27.05 -28.19 11.83
C GLY A 241 26.99 -27.53 10.45
N HIS A 242 27.70 -28.08 9.44
CA HIS A 242 27.60 -27.67 8.04
C HIS A 242 26.45 -28.40 7.34
N ILE A 243 25.86 -27.74 6.34
CA ILE A 243 24.83 -28.31 5.46
C ILE A 243 25.41 -28.40 4.06
N LEU A 244 25.94 -29.58 3.72
CA LEU A 244 26.65 -29.85 2.46
C LEU A 244 25.92 -30.83 1.54
N ARG A 245 24.69 -31.20 1.90
CA ARG A 245 23.86 -32.19 1.23
C ARG A 245 22.39 -31.76 1.25
N GLY A 246 21.53 -32.48 0.53
CA GLY A 246 20.11 -32.17 0.44
C GLY A 246 19.78 -30.97 -0.45
N PRO A 247 18.49 -30.77 -0.76
CA PRO A 247 18.05 -29.69 -1.64
C PRO A 247 18.29 -28.31 -1.04
N GLU A 248 18.40 -27.33 -1.92
CA GLU A 248 18.51 -25.91 -1.61
C GLU A 248 17.45 -25.19 -2.42
N PHE A 249 16.79 -24.21 -1.82
CA PHE A 249 15.69 -23.49 -2.46
C PHE A 249 15.92 -21.98 -2.45
N LEU A 250 15.27 -21.29 -3.38
CA LEU A 250 15.04 -19.85 -3.36
C LEU A 250 13.53 -19.66 -3.20
N THR A 251 13.11 -18.85 -2.23
CA THR A 251 11.68 -18.59 -1.97
C THR A 251 11.39 -17.10 -1.99
N VAL A 252 10.27 -16.76 -2.62
CA VAL A 252 9.60 -15.46 -2.51
C VAL A 252 8.50 -15.60 -1.46
N PHE A 253 8.47 -14.71 -0.49
CA PHE A 253 7.48 -14.62 0.57
C PHE A 253 6.66 -13.35 0.42
N ASP A 254 5.35 -13.43 0.67
CA ASP A 254 4.46 -12.27 0.74
C ASP A 254 4.94 -11.35 1.88
N GLY A 255 5.10 -10.06 1.60
CA GLY A 255 5.62 -9.12 2.59
C GLY A 255 4.71 -8.92 3.79
N LEU A 256 3.39 -8.91 3.60
CA LEU A 256 2.44 -8.63 4.68
C LEU A 256 2.26 -9.82 5.63
N THR A 257 2.30 -11.04 5.10
CA THR A 257 1.96 -12.26 5.86
C THR A 257 3.14 -13.18 6.10
N GLY A 258 4.24 -13.01 5.37
CA GLY A 258 5.37 -13.92 5.37
C GLY A 258 5.07 -15.28 4.75
N ALA A 259 3.92 -15.46 4.10
CA ALA A 259 3.56 -16.72 3.45
C ALA A 259 4.45 -17.01 2.23
N ALA A 260 4.85 -18.26 2.04
CA ALA A 260 5.63 -18.64 0.85
C ALA A 260 4.75 -18.55 -0.42
N LEU A 261 5.13 -17.69 -1.36
CA LEU A 261 4.41 -17.47 -2.62
C LEU A 261 4.91 -18.40 -3.73
N ALA A 262 6.22 -18.53 -3.85
CA ALA A 262 6.86 -19.43 -4.80
C ALA A 262 8.20 -19.93 -4.28
N THR A 263 8.49 -21.19 -4.54
CA THR A 263 9.76 -21.83 -4.18
C THR A 263 10.32 -22.57 -5.40
N VAL A 264 11.56 -22.28 -5.75
CA VAL A 264 12.31 -22.95 -6.84
C VAL A 264 13.63 -23.51 -6.29
N PRO A 265 14.28 -24.46 -6.97
CA PRO A 265 15.64 -24.87 -6.60
C PRO A 265 16.61 -23.69 -6.64
N TYR A 266 17.52 -23.60 -5.67
CA TYR A 266 18.57 -22.58 -5.66
C TYR A 266 19.62 -22.86 -6.74
N VAL A 267 19.87 -21.90 -7.63
CA VAL A 267 20.84 -22.03 -8.71
C VAL A 267 22.00 -21.04 -8.53
N PRO A 268 23.26 -21.47 -8.71
CA PRO A 268 23.67 -22.87 -8.86
C PRO A 268 23.65 -23.62 -7.53
N GLY A 269 23.31 -24.91 -7.59
CA GLY A 269 23.44 -25.81 -6.44
C GLY A 269 24.90 -26.08 -6.07
N ARG A 270 25.11 -26.76 -4.94
CA ARG A 270 26.45 -27.18 -4.45
C ARG A 270 27.28 -27.90 -5.50
N HIS A 271 26.66 -28.73 -6.33
CA HIS A 271 27.30 -29.42 -7.43
C HIS A 271 26.39 -29.42 -8.67
N PRO A 272 26.91 -29.33 -9.90
CA PRO A 272 26.09 -29.19 -11.12
C PRO A 272 25.04 -30.29 -11.34
N SER A 273 25.28 -31.49 -10.80
CA SER A 273 24.43 -32.66 -11.04
C SER A 273 24.15 -33.53 -9.81
N LYS A 274 24.52 -33.08 -8.59
CA LYS A 274 24.42 -33.90 -7.37
C LYS A 274 23.89 -33.06 -6.21
N LEU A 275 22.92 -33.60 -5.48
CA LEU A 275 22.43 -33.00 -4.23
C LEU A 275 23.38 -33.27 -3.06
N ASP A 276 24.06 -34.43 -3.08
CA ASP A 276 24.93 -34.90 -2.01
C ASP A 276 26.37 -35.13 -2.53
N PRO A 277 27.09 -34.08 -2.96
CA PRO A 277 28.46 -34.21 -3.46
C PRO A 277 29.43 -34.62 -2.35
N ALA A 278 30.46 -35.38 -2.71
CA ALA A 278 31.56 -35.68 -1.80
C ALA A 278 32.47 -34.44 -1.62
N PRO A 279 33.24 -34.32 -0.52
CA PRO A 279 34.13 -33.19 -0.29
C PRO A 279 35.14 -32.91 -1.42
N ASP A 280 35.69 -33.95 -2.05
CA ASP A 280 36.61 -33.78 -3.18
C ASP A 280 35.90 -33.20 -4.42
N GLU A 281 34.62 -33.53 -4.62
CA GLU A 281 33.81 -32.99 -5.72
C GLU A 281 33.46 -31.52 -5.46
N MET A 282 33.13 -31.18 -4.21
CA MET A 282 32.96 -29.78 -3.80
C MET A 282 34.24 -28.97 -3.99
N LYS A 283 35.39 -29.58 -3.67
CA LYS A 283 36.70 -28.96 -3.86
C LYS A 283 37.03 -28.70 -5.32
N GLU A 284 36.65 -29.61 -6.23
CA GLU A 284 36.81 -29.41 -7.67
C GLU A 284 35.96 -28.24 -8.17
N VAL A 285 34.75 -28.06 -7.64
CA VAL A 285 33.82 -27.01 -8.07
C VAL A 285 34.12 -25.64 -7.45
N TRP A 286 34.34 -25.58 -6.13
CA TRP A 286 34.44 -24.34 -5.36
C TRP A 286 35.82 -24.06 -4.80
N GLY A 287 36.77 -24.99 -4.92
CA GLY A 287 38.14 -24.83 -4.42
C GLY A 287 38.38 -25.34 -2.99
N ASP A 288 37.34 -25.73 -2.25
CA ASP A 288 37.43 -26.49 -0.99
C ASP A 288 36.23 -27.41 -0.79
N GLY A 289 36.40 -28.40 0.09
CA GLY A 289 35.38 -29.41 0.42
C GLY A 289 34.77 -29.25 1.81
N ASN A 290 34.99 -28.11 2.47
CA ASN A 290 34.67 -27.91 3.88
C ASN A 290 33.63 -26.80 4.14
N ALA A 291 32.79 -26.51 3.14
CA ALA A 291 31.73 -25.50 3.20
C ALA A 291 32.21 -24.04 3.30
N ASN A 292 33.49 -23.74 3.04
CA ASN A 292 33.95 -22.37 3.13
C ASN A 292 33.54 -21.58 1.90
N ARG A 293 34.17 -21.83 0.75
CA ARG A 293 33.93 -21.07 -0.49
C ARG A 293 32.58 -21.33 -1.12
N SER A 294 32.05 -22.55 -0.97
CA SER A 294 30.75 -22.93 -1.55
C SER A 294 29.56 -22.27 -0.85
N GLU A 295 29.70 -21.85 0.41
CA GLU A 295 28.62 -21.23 1.19
C GLU A 295 28.82 -19.72 1.33
N ARG A 296 29.51 -19.10 0.37
CA ARG A 296 29.67 -17.65 0.30
C ARG A 296 28.60 -17.06 -0.60
N TYR A 297 27.55 -16.50 0.01
CA TYR A 297 26.42 -15.94 -0.72
C TYR A 297 26.44 -14.41 -0.70
N LEU A 298 25.95 -13.81 -1.78
CA LEU A 298 25.57 -12.39 -1.85
C LEU A 298 24.21 -12.31 -2.53
N ALA A 299 23.55 -11.16 -2.46
CA ALA A 299 22.32 -10.90 -3.20
C ALA A 299 22.20 -9.40 -3.51
N CYS A 300 21.43 -9.05 -4.54
CA CYS A 300 21.00 -7.68 -4.77
C CYS A 300 19.71 -7.61 -5.59
N VAL A 301 19.12 -6.43 -5.58
CA VAL A 301 18.07 -6.03 -6.52
C VAL A 301 18.74 -5.25 -7.66
N ALA A 302 18.30 -5.45 -8.90
CA ALA A 302 18.80 -4.73 -10.07
C ALA A 302 17.71 -4.54 -11.12
N TYR A 303 17.64 -3.37 -11.74
CA TYR A 303 16.73 -3.07 -12.86
C TYR A 303 17.37 -3.51 -14.18
N LEU A 304 17.44 -4.83 -14.39
CA LEU A 304 18.13 -5.46 -15.52
C LEU A 304 17.45 -5.24 -16.88
N ASP A 305 16.26 -4.64 -16.90
CA ASP A 305 15.55 -4.19 -18.09
C ASP A 305 15.36 -2.65 -18.12
N GLY A 306 15.99 -1.95 -17.16
CA GLY A 306 15.88 -0.52 -16.94
C GLY A 306 14.52 -0.04 -16.42
N LYS A 307 13.59 -0.94 -16.08
CA LYS A 307 12.21 -0.59 -15.70
C LYS A 307 11.74 -1.23 -14.42
N ARG A 308 11.96 -2.53 -14.24
CA ARG A 308 11.41 -3.27 -13.12
C ARG A 308 12.51 -4.06 -12.39
N PRO A 309 12.39 -4.21 -11.07
CA PRO A 309 13.42 -4.87 -10.28
C PRO A 309 13.46 -6.38 -10.54
N SER A 310 14.68 -6.90 -10.70
CA SER A 310 15.02 -8.32 -10.73
C SER A 310 15.76 -8.72 -9.46
N ILE A 311 15.63 -9.99 -9.09
CA ILE A 311 16.34 -10.63 -7.98
C ILE A 311 17.66 -11.17 -8.52
N VAL A 312 18.80 -10.84 -7.91
CA VAL A 312 20.10 -11.44 -8.27
C VAL A 312 20.69 -12.16 -7.06
N MET A 313 20.82 -13.48 -7.15
CA MET A 313 21.40 -14.33 -6.11
C MET A 313 22.79 -14.79 -6.52
N CYS A 314 23.79 -14.59 -5.66
CA CYS A 314 25.18 -14.86 -5.96
C CYS A 314 25.72 -16.02 -5.12
N ARG A 315 26.65 -16.82 -5.67
CA ARG A 315 27.35 -17.87 -4.93
C ARG A 315 28.82 -17.96 -5.35
N GLY A 316 29.70 -17.90 -4.35
CA GLY A 316 31.15 -17.98 -4.48
C GLY A 316 31.77 -16.69 -5.03
N TYR A 317 32.91 -16.28 -4.47
CA TYR A 317 33.68 -15.14 -4.98
C TYR A 317 35.20 -15.32 -4.91
N TYR A 318 35.73 -16.13 -3.98
CA TYR A 318 37.17 -16.39 -3.87
C TYR A 318 37.76 -17.20 -5.05
N THR A 319 36.93 -18.00 -5.71
CA THR A 319 37.33 -18.94 -6.76
C THR A 319 36.29 -18.91 -7.87
N ARG A 320 35.35 -19.86 -7.92
CA ARG A 320 34.22 -19.82 -8.84
C ARG A 320 33.26 -18.73 -8.37
N ALA A 321 32.86 -17.85 -9.28
CA ALA A 321 31.87 -16.81 -9.08
C ALA A 321 30.64 -17.06 -9.95
N THR A 322 29.46 -16.99 -9.35
CA THR A 322 28.19 -17.22 -10.03
C THR A 322 27.13 -16.22 -9.58
N LEU A 323 26.32 -15.74 -10.52
CA LEU A 323 25.21 -14.82 -10.29
C LEU A 323 24.00 -15.32 -11.08
N ALA A 324 22.88 -15.55 -10.43
CA ALA A 324 21.64 -15.98 -11.06
C ALA A 324 20.59 -14.88 -10.90
N ALA A 325 20.11 -14.35 -12.01
CA ALA A 325 19.05 -13.35 -12.03
C ALA A 325 17.67 -14.00 -12.21
N TYR A 326 16.66 -13.47 -11.54
CA TYR A 326 15.27 -13.93 -11.59
C TYR A 326 14.30 -12.74 -11.64
N ASP A 327 13.17 -12.98 -12.27
CA ASP A 327 12.03 -12.07 -12.28
C ASP A 327 10.87 -12.71 -11.51
N TRP A 328 10.27 -11.98 -10.57
CA TRP A 328 9.02 -12.33 -9.89
C TRP A 328 7.87 -11.54 -10.52
N ARG A 329 7.03 -12.20 -11.31
CA ARG A 329 5.96 -11.57 -12.10
C ARG A 329 4.76 -12.48 -12.17
N ASP A 330 3.55 -11.94 -12.01
CA ASP A 330 2.29 -12.67 -12.21
C ASP A 330 2.24 -14.01 -11.43
N GLY A 331 2.74 -14.01 -10.19
CA GLY A 331 2.80 -15.21 -9.34
C GLY A 331 3.85 -16.23 -9.75
N LYS A 332 4.84 -15.87 -10.60
CA LYS A 332 5.87 -16.79 -11.11
C LYS A 332 7.28 -16.23 -10.89
N LEU A 333 8.13 -17.06 -10.30
CA LEU A 333 9.56 -16.81 -10.19
C LEU A 333 10.29 -17.48 -11.36
N THR A 334 10.88 -16.68 -12.25
CA THR A 334 11.48 -17.15 -13.52
C THR A 334 12.95 -16.74 -13.58
N GLN A 335 13.86 -17.68 -13.85
CA GLN A 335 15.27 -17.34 -14.05
C GLN A 335 15.46 -16.59 -15.37
N ARG A 336 16.10 -15.42 -15.30
CA ARG A 336 16.44 -14.56 -16.44
C ARG A 336 17.74 -15.00 -17.10
N TRP A 337 18.81 -15.12 -16.31
CA TRP A 337 20.13 -15.58 -16.77
C TRP A 337 20.95 -16.15 -15.61
N LEU A 338 22.04 -16.85 -15.94
CA LEU A 338 23.05 -17.33 -15.01
C LEU A 338 24.43 -16.97 -15.55
N PHE A 339 25.14 -16.10 -14.84
CA PHE A 339 26.57 -15.89 -15.03
C PHE A 339 27.34 -16.94 -14.23
N ASP A 340 28.34 -17.56 -14.86
CA ASP A 340 29.22 -18.52 -14.21
C ASP A 340 30.65 -18.40 -14.77
N SER A 341 31.60 -18.15 -13.87
CA SER A 341 33.02 -18.06 -14.22
C SER A 341 33.63 -19.38 -14.73
N ASP A 342 32.96 -20.52 -14.52
CA ASP A 342 33.47 -21.87 -14.78
C ASP A 342 32.61 -22.70 -15.75
N ASP A 343 31.60 -22.13 -16.41
CA ASP A 343 30.72 -22.84 -17.36
C ASP A 343 31.39 -23.15 -18.72
N GLY A 344 32.60 -22.62 -18.96
CA GLY A 344 33.33 -22.76 -20.22
C GLY A 344 33.09 -21.63 -21.23
N THR A 345 32.28 -20.62 -20.89
CA THR A 345 32.09 -19.42 -21.70
C THR A 345 33.42 -18.67 -21.84
N PRO A 346 33.86 -18.32 -23.07
CA PRO A 346 35.14 -17.63 -23.28
C PRO A 346 35.20 -16.29 -22.52
N GLY A 347 36.27 -16.08 -21.75
CA GLY A 347 36.49 -14.83 -20.98
C GLY A 347 35.99 -14.88 -19.54
N ASN A 348 34.92 -15.62 -19.24
CA ASN A 348 34.31 -15.69 -17.90
C ASN A 348 35.27 -16.15 -16.80
N ARG A 349 36.30 -16.93 -17.15
CA ARG A 349 37.30 -17.40 -16.19
C ARG A 349 38.11 -16.27 -15.54
N ALA A 350 38.18 -15.08 -16.15
CA ALA A 350 38.83 -13.91 -15.56
C ALA A 350 38.10 -13.37 -14.31
N TYR A 351 36.80 -13.65 -14.17
CA TYR A 351 35.96 -13.17 -13.08
C TYR A 351 36.12 -13.98 -11.79
N ARG A 352 36.91 -15.06 -11.84
CA ARG A 352 37.25 -15.84 -10.66
C ARG A 352 38.02 -15.00 -9.65
N GLY A 353 37.68 -15.15 -8.36
CA GLY A 353 38.44 -14.51 -7.29
C GLY A 353 38.24 -13.01 -7.16
N GLN A 354 37.26 -12.40 -7.84
CA GLN A 354 37.11 -10.94 -7.90
C GLN A 354 36.03 -10.38 -6.97
N GLY A 355 35.08 -11.21 -6.51
CA GLY A 355 33.97 -10.71 -5.71
C GLY A 355 34.41 -10.31 -4.30
N ASN A 356 33.70 -9.35 -3.71
CA ASN A 356 33.88 -8.92 -2.33
C ASN A 356 32.94 -9.66 -1.37
N HIS A 357 33.02 -9.36 -0.09
CA HIS A 357 31.94 -9.62 0.87
C HIS A 357 30.76 -8.64 0.75
N SER A 358 30.54 -8.08 -0.43
CA SER A 358 29.48 -7.11 -0.74
C SER A 358 29.31 -7.00 -2.26
N VAL A 359 28.27 -6.31 -2.70
CA VAL A 359 28.04 -5.94 -4.10
C VAL A 359 27.62 -4.48 -4.16
N SER A 360 27.66 -3.88 -5.35
CA SER A 360 26.95 -2.63 -5.62
C SER A 360 26.23 -2.74 -6.97
N VAL A 361 25.21 -1.92 -7.19
CA VAL A 361 24.35 -2.00 -8.37
C VAL A 361 24.06 -0.60 -8.87
N GLY A 362 24.10 -0.40 -10.18
CA GLY A 362 23.72 0.83 -10.84
C GLY A 362 23.98 0.79 -12.33
N ASP A 363 23.33 1.68 -13.07
CA ASP A 363 23.60 1.96 -14.48
C ASP A 363 24.97 2.66 -14.59
N VAL A 364 26.01 1.89 -14.88
CA VAL A 364 27.37 2.41 -14.99
C VAL A 364 27.71 2.78 -16.42
N ASP A 365 26.96 2.26 -17.38
CA ASP A 365 27.28 2.34 -18.80
C ASP A 365 26.39 3.32 -19.59
N GLY A 366 25.30 3.78 -18.99
CA GLY A 366 24.40 4.80 -19.48
C GLY A 366 23.30 4.28 -20.41
N ASP A 367 23.04 2.97 -20.45
CA ASP A 367 22.00 2.37 -21.28
C ASP A 367 20.60 2.33 -20.61
N GLY A 368 20.51 2.69 -19.34
CA GLY A 368 19.31 2.72 -18.52
C GLY A 368 19.07 1.46 -17.68
N CYS A 369 19.79 0.36 -17.95
CA CYS A 369 19.76 -0.87 -17.18
C CYS A 369 20.80 -0.85 -16.06
N ASP A 370 20.63 -1.70 -15.05
CA ASP A 370 21.63 -1.82 -13.98
C ASP A 370 22.65 -2.91 -14.24
N GLU A 371 23.91 -2.58 -13.99
CA GLU A 371 25.01 -3.54 -13.90
C GLU A 371 25.28 -3.93 -12.43
N ILE A 372 25.92 -5.08 -12.23
CA ILE A 372 26.33 -5.56 -10.91
C ILE A 372 27.84 -5.38 -10.74
N ILE A 373 28.25 -4.46 -9.86
CA ILE A 373 29.64 -4.31 -9.44
C ILE A 373 29.96 -5.37 -8.39
N TYR A 374 30.56 -6.45 -8.87
CA TYR A 374 30.90 -7.64 -8.11
C TYR A 374 32.35 -7.56 -7.61
N GLY A 375 32.58 -6.70 -6.61
CA GLY A 375 33.91 -6.47 -6.03
C GLY A 375 34.85 -5.78 -7.02
N ALA A 376 35.82 -6.52 -7.57
CA ALA A 376 36.80 -6.04 -8.54
C ALA A 376 36.44 -6.40 -10.00
N ALA A 377 35.20 -6.78 -10.25
CA ALA A 377 34.63 -7.03 -11.58
C ALA A 377 33.23 -6.40 -11.70
N ALA A 378 32.70 -6.36 -12.92
CA ALA A 378 31.33 -5.95 -13.22
C ALA A 378 30.64 -6.95 -14.16
N ILE A 379 29.39 -7.29 -13.86
CA ILE A 379 28.52 -8.12 -14.69
C ILE A 379 27.47 -7.21 -15.33
N ASP A 380 27.28 -7.37 -16.64
CA ASP A 380 26.36 -6.58 -17.44
C ASP A 380 24.89 -6.95 -17.15
N HIS A 381 23.94 -6.08 -17.49
CA HIS A 381 22.50 -6.27 -17.19
C HIS A 381 21.92 -7.56 -17.83
N ASP A 382 22.52 -8.02 -18.93
CA ASP A 382 22.14 -9.24 -19.65
C ASP A 382 22.79 -10.52 -19.12
N GLY A 383 23.63 -10.39 -18.08
CA GLY A 383 24.33 -11.50 -17.45
C GLY A 383 25.68 -11.85 -18.09
N THR A 384 26.14 -11.08 -19.08
CA THR A 384 27.50 -11.22 -19.61
C THR A 384 28.53 -10.53 -18.71
N GLY A 385 29.80 -10.93 -18.81
CA GLY A 385 30.86 -10.23 -18.10
C GLY A 385 31.17 -8.89 -18.77
N LEU A 386 31.05 -7.78 -18.03
CA LEU A 386 31.39 -6.43 -18.53
C LEU A 386 32.91 -6.18 -18.47
N HIS A 387 33.50 -6.27 -17.27
CA HIS A 387 34.95 -6.26 -17.10
C HIS A 387 35.41 -6.98 -15.83
N SER A 388 36.69 -7.35 -15.81
CA SER A 388 37.38 -7.83 -14.62
C SER A 388 38.72 -7.12 -14.50
N THR A 389 38.98 -6.51 -13.35
CA THR A 389 40.25 -5.80 -13.10
C THR A 389 41.42 -6.75 -12.84
N GLY A 390 41.14 -7.98 -12.39
CA GLY A 390 42.14 -8.95 -11.98
C GLY A 390 42.81 -8.63 -10.63
N LEU A 391 42.33 -7.62 -9.89
CA LEU A 391 42.92 -7.19 -8.63
C LEU A 391 42.60 -8.14 -7.47
N GLY A 392 41.46 -8.84 -7.52
CA GLY A 392 41.09 -9.88 -6.55
C GLY A 392 40.00 -9.48 -5.56
N HIS A 393 39.89 -10.28 -4.50
CA HIS A 393 38.89 -10.20 -3.45
C HIS A 393 39.18 -9.10 -2.42
N ALA A 394 38.11 -8.51 -1.86
CA ALA A 394 38.20 -7.50 -0.82
C ALA A 394 36.98 -7.43 0.12
N ASP A 395 37.13 -6.59 1.15
CA ASP A 395 36.20 -6.44 2.28
C ASP A 395 35.30 -5.19 2.22
N ALA A 396 35.54 -4.24 1.30
CA ALA A 396 34.80 -2.98 1.22
C ALA A 396 34.68 -2.45 -0.20
N LEU A 397 33.52 -1.90 -0.58
CA LEU A 397 33.22 -1.42 -1.94
C LEU A 397 32.30 -0.19 -1.87
N HIS A 398 32.58 0.82 -2.70
CA HIS A 398 31.76 2.01 -2.85
C HIS A 398 31.58 2.34 -4.33
N LEU A 399 30.33 2.52 -4.76
CA LEU A 399 29.93 2.89 -6.12
C LEU A 399 29.08 4.16 -6.06
N SER A 400 29.50 5.23 -6.74
CA SER A 400 28.76 6.48 -6.88
C SER A 400 29.44 7.36 -7.92
N ASP A 401 28.95 8.59 -8.10
CA ASP A 401 29.71 9.69 -8.69
C ASP A 401 30.70 10.20 -7.64
N LEU A 402 31.85 9.51 -7.53
CA LEU A 402 32.86 9.79 -6.51
C LEU A 402 33.81 10.92 -6.93
N ASN A 403 33.94 11.15 -8.24
CA ASN A 403 34.74 12.22 -8.83
C ASN A 403 33.88 13.04 -9.81
N PRO A 404 33.15 14.07 -9.35
CA PRO A 404 32.22 14.84 -10.18
C PRO A 404 32.89 15.59 -11.34
N ALA A 405 34.22 15.68 -11.35
CA ALA A 405 34.98 16.24 -12.47
C ALA A 405 35.10 15.27 -13.66
N ARG A 406 34.69 14.01 -13.50
CA ARG A 406 34.74 12.96 -14.52
C ARG A 406 33.31 12.47 -14.81
N PRO A 407 32.88 12.43 -16.09
CA PRO A 407 31.58 11.87 -16.43
C PRO A 407 31.52 10.36 -16.17
N GLY A 408 30.42 9.90 -15.58
CA GLY A 408 30.16 8.50 -15.25
C GLY A 408 30.29 8.23 -13.76
N LEU A 409 30.19 6.96 -13.39
CA LEU A 409 30.36 6.52 -12.00
C LEU A 409 31.75 5.93 -11.78
N GLU A 410 32.21 5.99 -10.53
CA GLU A 410 33.42 5.33 -10.09
C GLU A 410 33.16 4.30 -9.00
N ALA A 411 34.06 3.32 -8.95
CA ALA A 411 34.11 2.34 -7.90
C ALA A 411 35.42 2.48 -7.11
N PHE A 412 35.32 2.77 -5.82
CA PHE A 412 36.42 2.66 -4.88
C PHE A 412 36.36 1.29 -4.19
N ASN A 413 37.48 0.58 -4.16
CA ASN A 413 37.58 -0.75 -3.55
C ASN A 413 38.95 -0.92 -2.89
N ILE A 414 39.03 -1.76 -1.86
CA ILE A 414 40.30 -2.20 -1.26
C ILE A 414 40.73 -3.53 -1.87
N GLN A 415 41.85 -4.12 -1.41
CA GLN A 415 42.22 -5.49 -1.75
C GLN A 415 42.80 -6.22 -0.54
N GLU A 416 42.24 -7.40 -0.23
CA GLU A 416 42.73 -8.26 0.87
C GLU A 416 44.11 -8.85 0.52
N ARG A 417 44.44 -8.93 -0.78
CA ARG A 417 45.78 -9.31 -1.19
C ARG A 417 46.78 -8.18 -0.91
N PHE A 418 47.87 -8.51 -0.22
CA PHE A 418 49.00 -7.59 -0.07
C PHE A 418 49.75 -7.42 -1.40
N ASP A 419 49.49 -6.32 -2.11
CA ASP A 419 50.08 -6.03 -3.43
C ASP A 419 50.10 -4.51 -3.72
N ASP A 420 50.36 -4.13 -4.97
CA ASP A 420 50.44 -2.75 -5.44
C ASP A 420 49.09 -2.00 -5.51
N ALA A 421 47.99 -2.67 -5.14
CA ALA A 421 46.62 -2.17 -5.20
C ALA A 421 45.87 -2.35 -3.87
N GLY A 422 46.51 -2.09 -2.72
CA GLY A 422 45.86 -2.16 -1.41
C GLY A 422 44.56 -1.35 -1.34
N MET A 423 44.50 -0.23 -2.06
CA MET A 423 43.24 0.39 -2.49
C MET A 423 43.31 0.85 -3.94
N ASN A 424 42.17 0.90 -4.60
CA ASN A 424 42.04 1.32 -6.00
C ASN A 424 40.77 2.15 -6.21
N PHE A 425 40.85 3.04 -7.16
CA PHE A 425 39.76 3.88 -7.63
C PHE A 425 39.69 3.73 -9.14
N ARG A 426 38.53 3.33 -9.65
CA ARG A 426 38.37 2.94 -11.06
C ARG A 426 37.10 3.48 -11.66
N ASP A 427 37.12 3.66 -12.96
CA ASP A 427 35.92 3.87 -13.74
C ASP A 427 35.02 2.62 -13.64
N ALA A 428 33.75 2.81 -13.26
CA ALA A 428 32.85 1.70 -12.98
C ALA A 428 32.44 0.94 -14.25
N LYS A 429 32.32 1.65 -15.39
CA LYS A 429 31.94 1.10 -16.70
C LYS A 429 33.01 0.19 -17.30
N THR A 430 34.26 0.63 -17.26
CA THR A 430 35.37 0.05 -18.04
C THR A 430 36.32 -0.78 -17.18
N GLY A 431 36.31 -0.55 -15.86
CA GLY A 431 37.28 -1.15 -14.95
C GLY A 431 38.67 -0.53 -15.02
N GLU A 432 38.86 0.55 -15.78
CA GLU A 432 40.13 1.27 -15.85
C GLU A 432 40.50 1.81 -14.46
N VAL A 433 41.61 1.32 -13.90
CA VAL A 433 42.14 1.81 -12.64
C VAL A 433 42.72 3.20 -12.87
N LEU A 434 42.02 4.22 -12.37
CA LEU A 434 42.41 5.63 -12.49
C LEU A 434 43.61 5.94 -11.59
N TRP A 435 43.57 5.40 -10.37
CA TRP A 435 44.69 5.42 -9.45
C TRP A 435 44.59 4.27 -8.43
N LYS A 436 45.73 3.93 -7.83
CA LYS A 436 45.82 2.92 -6.77
C LYS A 436 46.96 3.23 -5.81
N VAL A 437 46.84 2.73 -4.59
CA VAL A 437 47.87 2.87 -3.56
C VAL A 437 48.34 1.49 -3.10
N PRO A 438 49.66 1.24 -3.09
CA PRO A 438 50.20 -0.07 -2.71
C PRO A 438 50.08 -0.33 -1.21
N SER A 439 49.94 -1.60 -0.85
CA SER A 439 50.20 -2.06 0.50
C SER A 439 51.67 -1.79 0.88
N VAL A 440 51.91 -1.27 2.09
CA VAL A 440 53.24 -0.82 2.55
C VAL A 440 53.87 -1.80 3.53
N LYS A 441 53.10 -2.27 4.53
CA LYS A 441 53.58 -3.18 5.57
C LYS A 441 52.49 -4.16 5.99
N ALA A 442 52.75 -5.45 5.81
CA ALA A 442 51.86 -6.51 6.29
C ALA A 442 51.85 -6.58 7.82
N ALA A 443 50.78 -7.08 8.42
CA ALA A 443 50.74 -7.31 9.86
C ALA A 443 51.83 -8.31 10.29
N ASP A 444 52.52 -8.03 11.39
CA ASP A 444 53.62 -8.90 11.89
C ASP A 444 53.08 -10.12 12.67
N SER A 445 51.82 -10.07 13.14
CA SER A 445 51.14 -11.12 13.92
C SER A 445 49.62 -10.94 13.85
N GLY A 446 48.84 -12.03 13.94
CA GLY A 446 47.37 -12.01 13.85
C GLY A 446 46.86 -12.82 12.66
N GLY A 447 45.54 -12.73 12.39
CA GLY A 447 44.91 -13.33 11.20
C GLY A 447 45.39 -12.67 9.92
N ASP A 448 45.53 -11.34 9.93
CA ASP A 448 45.81 -10.49 8.77
C ASP A 448 47.30 -10.54 8.30
N ARG A 449 48.04 -11.58 8.68
CA ARG A 449 49.48 -11.68 8.39
C ARG A 449 49.68 -11.93 6.89
N GLY A 450 50.17 -10.92 6.20
CA GLY A 450 50.39 -10.98 4.75
C GLY A 450 49.18 -10.57 3.93
N GLU A 451 48.16 -10.00 4.58
CA GLU A 451 46.96 -9.45 3.95
C GLU A 451 47.08 -7.92 3.81
N GLY A 452 46.33 -7.38 2.84
CA GLY A 452 46.13 -5.97 2.57
C GLY A 452 45.22 -5.31 3.61
N PRO A 453 44.74 -4.08 3.36
CA PRO A 453 43.79 -3.44 4.26
C PRO A 453 42.46 -4.19 4.30
N GLY A 454 41.88 -4.34 5.50
CA GLY A 454 40.59 -5.00 5.72
C GLY A 454 39.41 -4.04 5.83
N ARG A 455 39.65 -2.73 5.73
CA ARG A 455 38.63 -1.67 5.69
C ARG A 455 39.06 -0.57 4.73
N GLY A 456 38.09 0.02 4.03
CA GLY A 456 38.28 1.22 3.24
C GLY A 456 36.97 1.92 3.02
N VAL A 457 37.02 3.23 2.83
CA VAL A 457 35.84 4.05 2.57
C VAL A 457 36.12 5.17 1.58
N SER A 458 35.07 5.64 0.91
CA SER A 458 35.08 6.82 0.03
C SER A 458 33.88 7.72 0.30
N PHE A 459 34.09 8.88 0.94
CA PHE A 459 33.04 9.83 1.35
C PHE A 459 33.51 11.29 1.19
N ASN A 460 32.62 12.19 0.79
CA ASN A 460 32.88 13.63 0.79
C ASN A 460 32.90 14.17 2.24
N ILE A 461 34.08 14.47 2.77
CA ILE A 461 34.26 14.96 4.15
C ILE A 461 35.09 16.25 4.22
N ASP A 462 35.66 16.69 3.10
CA ASP A 462 36.56 17.84 3.02
C ASP A 462 36.20 18.76 1.84
N PRO A 463 35.52 19.89 2.09
CA PRO A 463 35.01 20.76 1.02
C PRO A 463 36.12 21.52 0.28
N ARG A 464 37.39 21.34 0.65
CA ARG A 464 38.53 21.91 -0.08
C ARG A 464 38.83 21.14 -1.37
N HIS A 465 38.34 19.91 -1.50
CA HIS A 465 38.66 18.99 -2.58
C HIS A 465 37.36 18.44 -3.19
N PRO A 466 37.06 18.75 -4.46
CA PRO A 466 35.85 18.23 -5.08
C PRO A 466 35.85 16.71 -5.24
N GLY A 467 34.71 16.10 -4.87
CA GLY A 467 34.50 14.65 -4.88
C GLY A 467 34.60 14.01 -3.50
N ASN A 468 34.68 12.68 -3.48
CA ASN A 468 34.77 11.89 -2.26
C ASN A 468 36.23 11.60 -1.89
N GLU A 469 36.60 11.87 -0.64
CA GLU A 469 37.88 11.44 -0.08
C GLU A 469 37.90 9.94 0.20
N CYS A 470 39.07 9.33 0.08
CA CYS A 470 39.30 7.90 0.24
C CYS A 470 40.37 7.61 1.30
N TRP A 471 40.11 6.63 2.18
CA TRP A 471 41.11 6.13 3.13
C TRP A 471 40.84 4.67 3.54
N VAL A 472 41.84 4.04 4.13
CA VAL A 472 41.81 2.62 4.52
C VAL A 472 42.46 2.37 5.87
N PHE A 473 42.12 1.26 6.52
CA PHE A 473 42.85 0.73 7.68
C PHE A 473 43.53 -0.60 7.35
N GLY A 474 44.82 -0.67 7.68
CA GLY A 474 45.65 -1.85 7.53
C GLY A 474 46.76 -1.65 6.49
N ALA A 475 47.57 -2.69 6.31
CA ALA A 475 48.67 -2.74 5.35
C ALA A 475 49.68 -1.56 5.39
N GLY A 476 49.79 -0.83 6.50
CA GLY A 476 50.69 0.31 6.64
C GLY A 476 50.32 1.55 5.82
N ILE A 477 49.11 1.59 5.24
CA ILE A 477 48.60 2.75 4.50
C ILE A 477 48.02 3.75 5.52
N ASN A 478 48.48 5.00 5.48
CA ASN A 478 48.03 6.07 6.38
C ASN A 478 47.84 7.37 5.59
N GLY A 479 46.82 8.15 5.96
CA GLY A 479 46.45 9.42 5.37
C GLY A 479 45.07 9.42 4.73
N LEU A 480 44.79 10.49 4.00
CA LEU A 480 43.54 10.74 3.29
C LEU A 480 43.87 11.16 1.86
N TRP A 481 43.14 10.61 0.89
CA TRP A 481 43.30 10.91 -0.54
C TRP A 481 42.04 11.57 -1.09
N ASN A 482 42.18 12.54 -1.98
CA ASN A 482 41.02 13.07 -2.72
C ASN A 482 40.61 12.14 -3.88
N ALA A 483 39.51 12.46 -4.55
CA ALA A 483 38.99 11.69 -5.68
C ALA A 483 39.97 11.59 -6.87
N GLN A 484 40.94 12.51 -6.99
CA GLN A 484 41.97 12.49 -8.03
C GLN A 484 43.19 11.65 -7.67
N GLY A 485 43.22 11.05 -6.48
CA GLY A 485 44.31 10.17 -6.01
C GLY A 485 45.49 10.91 -5.40
N GLU A 486 45.33 12.19 -5.08
CA GLU A 486 46.34 12.98 -4.37
C GLU A 486 46.17 12.81 -2.86
N LYS A 487 47.28 12.57 -2.15
CA LYS A 487 47.26 12.51 -0.69
C LYS A 487 47.15 13.91 -0.13
N ILE A 488 46.01 14.23 0.50
CA ILE A 488 45.67 15.56 1.01
C ILE A 488 45.94 15.71 2.51
N SER A 489 46.03 14.60 3.25
CA SER A 489 46.39 14.61 4.67
C SER A 489 47.25 13.40 5.04
N GLU A 490 48.15 13.58 6.01
CA GLU A 490 48.87 12.49 6.68
C GLU A 490 48.04 11.85 7.81
N THR A 491 46.98 12.54 8.26
CA THR A 491 46.09 12.08 9.31
C THR A 491 44.98 11.22 8.71
N THR A 492 44.91 9.95 9.10
CA THR A 492 43.77 9.09 8.75
C THR A 492 42.61 9.33 9.71
N PRO A 493 41.38 9.61 9.23
CA PRO A 493 40.18 9.60 10.07
C PRO A 493 40.06 8.27 10.82
N ARG A 494 39.81 8.33 12.14
CA ARG A 494 39.79 7.12 12.98
C ARG A 494 38.55 6.22 12.84
N SER A 495 37.62 6.58 11.96
CA SER A 495 36.47 5.76 11.57
C SER A 495 36.65 5.31 10.12
N CYS A 496 36.43 4.03 9.83
CA CYS A 496 36.54 3.43 8.50
C CYS A 496 35.51 2.30 8.38
N ASN A 497 34.23 2.70 8.36
CA ASN A 497 33.07 1.82 8.41
C ASN A 497 31.93 2.36 7.53
N PHE A 498 30.92 2.97 8.14
CA PHE A 498 29.79 3.59 7.44
C PHE A 498 29.94 5.12 7.38
N ALA A 499 29.08 5.72 6.58
CA ALA A 499 28.79 7.14 6.60
C ALA A 499 27.28 7.36 6.62
N VAL A 500 26.90 8.55 7.06
CA VAL A 500 25.51 8.97 7.23
C VAL A 500 25.45 10.47 6.94
N TRP A 501 24.50 10.94 6.12
CA TRP A 501 24.17 12.36 6.09
C TRP A 501 23.30 12.69 7.30
N TRP A 502 23.88 13.35 8.31
CA TRP A 502 23.25 13.51 9.61
C TRP A 502 23.01 14.97 9.98
N ASP A 503 23.95 15.86 9.70
CA ASP A 503 23.83 17.27 10.08
C ASP A 503 23.09 18.12 9.03
N GLY A 504 23.42 19.40 8.94
CA GLY A 504 22.73 20.35 8.09
C GLY A 504 23.43 20.64 6.76
N ASP A 505 24.70 20.25 6.60
CA ASP A 505 25.49 20.49 5.39
C ASP A 505 25.48 19.27 4.44
N LEU A 506 26.17 19.38 3.29
CA LEU A 506 26.23 18.32 2.27
C LEU A 506 27.45 17.39 2.39
N LEU A 507 28.37 17.68 3.32
CA LEU A 507 29.43 16.72 3.65
C LEU A 507 28.79 15.55 4.41
N ARG A 508 29.47 14.40 4.38
CA ARG A 508 28.96 13.18 4.97
C ARG A 508 29.62 12.90 6.32
N GLU A 509 28.83 12.56 7.33
CA GLU A 509 29.35 12.17 8.64
C GLU A 509 29.76 10.70 8.63
N LEU A 510 30.61 10.32 9.59
CA LEU A 510 31.10 8.95 9.75
C LEU A 510 30.27 8.22 10.81
N LEU A 511 29.78 7.04 10.46
CA LEU A 511 29.04 6.15 11.35
C LEU A 511 29.90 4.92 11.67
N ASP A 512 30.17 4.71 12.96
CA ASP A 512 30.85 3.50 13.44
C ASP A 512 30.40 3.15 14.86
N ARG A 513 30.08 1.87 15.07
CA ARG A 513 29.47 1.35 16.30
C ARG A 513 28.12 2.03 16.57
N ASN A 514 28.01 2.77 17.66
CA ASN A 514 26.82 3.50 18.09
C ASN A 514 27.05 5.03 18.05
N ARG A 515 27.92 5.50 17.14
CA ARG A 515 28.34 6.91 17.09
C ARG A 515 28.26 7.48 15.68
N VAL A 516 27.77 8.71 15.59
CA VAL A 516 27.89 9.57 14.41
C VAL A 516 28.93 10.64 14.69
N MET A 517 29.88 10.83 13.78
CA MET A 517 31.05 11.70 13.96
C MET A 517 31.25 12.61 12.74
N LYS A 518 31.56 13.87 12.98
CA LYS A 518 31.95 14.83 11.94
C LYS A 518 33.47 14.93 11.85
N TRP A 519 33.99 14.96 10.63
CA TRP A 519 35.38 15.29 10.35
C TRP A 519 35.57 16.81 10.33
N ASP A 520 36.41 17.32 11.22
CA ASP A 520 36.91 18.69 11.16
C ASP A 520 38.13 18.70 10.24
N TRP A 521 37.90 19.01 8.97
CA TRP A 521 38.94 19.06 7.93
C TRP A 521 39.99 20.16 8.17
N GLN A 522 39.68 21.18 8.96
CA GLN A 522 40.64 22.25 9.28
C GLN A 522 41.68 21.79 10.30
N ASN A 523 41.21 21.11 11.34
CA ASN A 523 42.05 20.65 12.44
C ASN A 523 42.47 19.18 12.33
N GLU A 524 41.94 18.46 11.34
CA GLU A 524 42.13 17.03 11.10
C GLU A 524 41.75 16.18 12.33
N THR A 525 40.56 16.44 12.89
CA THR A 525 40.05 15.73 14.07
C THR A 525 38.61 15.25 13.88
N LEU A 526 38.19 14.26 14.69
CA LEU A 526 36.82 13.78 14.71
C LEU A 526 36.08 14.28 15.95
N THR A 527 34.86 14.78 15.74
CA THR A 527 33.95 15.21 16.81
C THR A 527 32.69 14.36 16.78
N ASN A 528 32.25 13.83 17.92
CA ASN A 528 30.99 13.11 18.01
C ASN A 528 29.82 14.09 17.89
N LEU A 529 28.86 13.79 17.01
CA LEU A 529 27.55 14.45 16.94
C LEU A 529 26.48 13.65 17.69
N LEU A 530 26.58 12.32 17.66
CA LEU A 530 25.70 11.41 18.39
C LEU A 530 26.51 10.30 19.07
N VAL A 531 26.13 9.97 20.30
CA VAL A 531 26.45 8.71 20.96
C VAL A 531 25.14 8.09 21.41
N ALA A 532 24.73 6.98 20.80
CA ALA A 532 23.48 6.30 21.10
C ALA A 532 23.63 5.45 22.38
N GLU A 533 23.45 6.09 23.54
CA GLU A 533 23.54 5.48 24.86
C GLU A 533 22.47 4.39 25.06
N GLY A 534 22.87 3.22 25.59
CA GLY A 534 21.97 2.07 25.77
C GLY A 534 21.65 1.30 24.48
N CYS A 535 22.37 1.58 23.38
CA CYS A 535 22.30 0.86 22.12
C CYS A 535 23.65 0.24 21.76
N GLN A 536 23.60 -0.81 20.93
CA GLN A 536 24.80 -1.49 20.42
C GLN A 536 24.72 -1.68 18.92
N SER A 537 25.90 -1.73 18.31
CA SER A 537 26.08 -2.20 16.94
C SER A 537 25.96 -3.72 16.83
N ASN A 538 25.92 -4.19 15.59
CA ASN A 538 25.82 -5.57 15.19
C ASN A 538 27.17 -6.13 14.68
N ASN A 539 27.19 -7.43 14.41
CA ASN A 539 28.23 -8.12 13.63
C ASN A 539 29.67 -8.01 14.20
N GLY A 540 29.78 -7.93 15.53
CA GLY A 540 31.07 -7.99 16.25
C GLY A 540 32.03 -6.87 15.86
N SER A 541 33.21 -7.22 15.37
CA SER A 541 34.23 -6.24 14.93
C SER A 541 33.84 -5.50 13.65
N LYS A 542 32.83 -5.96 12.90
CA LYS A 542 32.25 -5.19 11.79
C LYS A 542 31.53 -3.94 12.31
N SER A 543 30.88 -4.05 13.47
CA SER A 543 30.32 -2.93 14.24
C SER A 543 29.36 -2.07 13.41
N THR A 544 28.49 -2.72 12.65
CA THR A 544 27.51 -2.09 11.75
C THR A 544 26.28 -1.62 12.53
N PRO A 545 25.56 -0.59 12.04
CA PRO A 545 24.18 -0.38 12.49
C PRO A 545 23.33 -1.60 12.09
N ALA A 546 22.13 -1.71 12.65
CA ALA A 546 21.15 -2.67 12.14
C ALA A 546 20.65 -2.25 10.74
N LEU A 547 20.53 -0.92 10.53
CA LEU A 547 20.27 -0.26 9.25
C LEU A 547 20.66 1.22 9.34
N SER A 548 21.11 1.81 8.23
CA SER A 548 21.20 3.26 8.02
C SER A 548 20.53 3.62 6.68
N ALA A 549 19.49 4.45 6.71
CA ALA A 549 18.68 4.79 5.53
C ALA A 549 17.86 6.07 5.77
N ASP A 550 17.56 6.86 4.72
CA ASP A 550 16.45 7.84 4.71
C ASP A 550 15.11 7.07 4.77
N LEU A 551 14.64 6.76 5.98
CA LEU A 551 13.42 5.98 6.20
C LEU A 551 12.19 6.87 6.23
N PHE A 552 12.33 8.11 6.68
CA PHE A 552 11.27 9.11 6.80
C PHE A 552 11.91 10.46 7.11
N GLY A 553 11.11 11.52 7.25
CA GLY A 553 11.65 12.85 7.40
C GLY A 553 12.17 13.39 6.07
N ASP A 554 13.12 14.32 6.13
CA ASP A 554 13.77 14.84 4.93
C ASP A 554 14.91 13.92 4.46
N TRP A 555 15.73 14.39 3.52
CA TRP A 555 16.73 13.60 2.80
C TRP A 555 17.84 12.95 3.65
N ARG A 556 17.91 13.25 4.95
CA ARG A 556 18.99 12.78 5.83
C ARG A 556 18.67 11.39 6.35
N GLU A 557 19.72 10.68 6.70
CA GLU A 557 19.64 9.25 6.94
C GLU A 557 19.38 8.96 8.43
N GLU A 558 18.34 8.17 8.71
CA GLU A 558 18.13 7.56 10.02
C GLU A 558 19.20 6.50 10.33
N VAL A 559 19.49 6.32 11.62
CA VAL A 559 20.36 5.26 12.15
C VAL A 559 19.56 4.34 13.06
N VAL A 560 19.44 3.07 12.69
CA VAL A 560 18.73 2.04 13.46
C VAL A 560 19.72 1.19 14.24
N LEU A 561 19.54 1.12 15.56
CA LEU A 561 20.37 0.33 16.46
C LEU A 561 19.50 -0.49 17.41
N ARG A 562 19.94 -1.70 17.76
CA ARG A 562 19.31 -2.49 18.82
C ARG A 562 19.66 -1.94 20.20
N THR A 563 18.75 -2.07 21.16
CA THR A 563 19.06 -1.81 22.57
C THR A 563 19.99 -2.90 23.14
N GLU A 564 20.72 -2.55 24.20
CA GLU A 564 21.65 -3.49 24.88
C GLU A 564 20.97 -4.78 25.37
N ASP A 565 19.70 -4.68 25.78
CA ASP A 565 18.87 -5.80 26.25
C ASP A 565 18.18 -6.57 25.12
N ASN A 566 18.40 -6.17 23.86
CA ASN A 566 17.81 -6.75 22.67
C ASN A 566 16.28 -6.72 22.63
N GLN A 567 15.60 -5.92 23.46
CA GLN A 567 14.13 -5.88 23.52
C GLN A 567 13.51 -4.81 22.61
N SER A 568 14.30 -3.94 21.99
CA SER A 568 13.79 -2.90 21.10
C SER A 568 14.81 -2.47 20.04
N LEU A 569 14.31 -1.89 18.95
CA LEU A 569 15.12 -1.04 18.08
C LEU A 569 14.92 0.42 18.48
N ARG A 570 15.96 1.24 18.31
CA ARG A 570 15.85 2.69 18.31
C ARG A 570 16.20 3.22 16.93
N ILE A 571 15.29 4.00 16.35
CA ILE A 571 15.51 4.72 15.11
C ILE A 571 15.85 6.15 15.47
N TYR A 572 17.13 6.50 15.33
CA TYR A 572 17.61 7.85 15.54
C TYR A 572 17.42 8.62 14.23
N THR A 573 16.69 9.72 14.30
CA THR A 573 16.59 10.72 13.23
C THR A 573 17.21 12.03 13.72
N THR A 574 17.76 12.82 12.81
CA THR A 574 18.44 14.07 13.15
C THR A 574 17.46 15.14 13.63
N THR A 575 17.96 16.06 14.46
CA THR A 575 17.23 17.27 14.88
C THR A 575 17.98 18.56 14.54
N ILE A 576 19.07 18.43 13.77
CA ILE A 576 19.90 19.55 13.33
C ILE A 576 19.19 20.21 12.14
N PRO A 577 18.95 21.52 12.08
CA PRO A 577 18.35 22.14 10.91
C PRO A 577 19.25 22.11 9.67
N THR A 578 18.66 22.00 8.48
CA THR A 578 19.35 22.12 7.19
C THR A 578 18.74 23.24 6.34
N GLN A 579 19.54 23.78 5.41
CA GLN A 579 19.06 24.68 4.35
C GLN A 579 18.94 23.98 3.00
N HIS A 580 19.28 22.70 2.93
CA HIS A 580 19.22 21.91 1.71
C HIS A 580 17.91 21.15 1.63
N ARG A 581 17.41 21.02 0.41
CA ARG A 581 16.18 20.33 0.09
C ARG A 581 16.44 19.42 -1.09
N LEU A 582 16.41 18.12 -0.83
CA LEU A 582 16.57 17.06 -1.81
C LEU A 582 15.33 16.18 -1.79
N VAL A 583 15.04 15.54 -2.92
CA VAL A 583 14.06 14.45 -2.95
C VAL A 583 14.58 13.35 -2.01
N THR A 584 13.67 12.65 -1.33
CA THR A 584 14.05 11.48 -0.51
C THR A 584 15.01 10.57 -1.28
N LEU A 585 16.10 10.15 -0.62
CA LEU A 585 17.13 9.31 -1.22
C LEU A 585 16.57 7.93 -1.58
N MET A 586 15.46 7.51 -0.98
CA MET A 586 14.77 6.27 -1.36
C MET A 586 14.13 6.34 -2.76
N HIS A 587 14.07 7.51 -3.39
CA HIS A 587 13.73 7.65 -4.81
C HIS A 587 14.95 7.82 -5.73
N ASP A 588 16.17 7.80 -5.19
CA ASP A 588 17.38 7.63 -6.01
C ASP A 588 17.60 6.13 -6.32
N PRO A 589 17.74 5.74 -7.60
CA PRO A 589 17.85 4.33 -7.97
C PRO A 589 19.03 3.61 -7.32
N ILE A 590 20.22 4.21 -7.28
CA ILE A 590 21.42 3.54 -6.74
C ILE A 590 21.35 3.49 -5.21
N TYR A 591 20.86 4.55 -4.56
CA TYR A 591 20.68 4.59 -3.12
C TYR A 591 19.67 3.53 -2.66
N ARG A 592 18.47 3.49 -3.26
CA ARG A 592 17.43 2.54 -2.86
C ARG A 592 17.85 1.08 -3.04
N LEU A 593 18.58 0.78 -4.11
CA LEU A 593 19.19 -0.53 -4.34
C LEU A 593 20.28 -0.82 -3.30
N SER A 594 21.04 0.19 -2.90
CA SER A 594 22.02 0.07 -1.82
C SER A 594 21.41 -0.26 -0.47
N ILE A 595 20.24 0.29 -0.16
CA ILE A 595 19.48 -0.11 1.01
C ILE A 595 19.03 -1.58 0.92
N ALA A 596 18.63 -2.05 -0.25
CA ALA A 596 18.19 -3.44 -0.44
C ALA A 596 19.31 -4.47 -0.25
N TRP A 597 20.57 -4.12 -0.55
CA TRP A 597 21.72 -5.02 -0.31
C TRP A 597 22.51 -4.71 0.96
N GLN A 598 22.12 -3.71 1.76
CA GLN A 598 22.90 -3.29 2.95
C GLN A 598 23.15 -4.42 3.95
N ASN A 599 22.20 -5.36 4.11
CA ASN A 599 22.33 -6.52 4.99
C ASN A 599 23.25 -7.62 4.44
N VAL A 600 23.76 -7.49 3.22
CA VAL A 600 24.39 -8.59 2.49
C VAL A 600 25.84 -8.78 2.94
N ALA A 601 26.13 -9.93 3.52
CA ALA A 601 27.43 -10.37 4.02
C ALA A 601 28.12 -9.35 4.94
N TYR A 602 29.10 -8.58 4.44
CA TYR A 602 29.69 -7.48 5.19
C TYR A 602 29.07 -6.18 4.72
N ASN A 603 28.09 -5.70 5.49
CA ASN A 603 27.30 -4.52 5.21
C ASN A 603 28.20 -3.35 4.73
N GLN A 604 27.80 -2.67 3.66
CA GLN A 604 28.46 -1.45 3.18
C GLN A 604 27.45 -0.28 3.22
N PRO A 605 27.90 0.96 3.42
CA PRO A 605 27.02 2.11 3.43
C PRO A 605 26.43 2.40 2.06
N PRO A 606 25.20 2.95 1.99
CA PRO A 606 24.57 3.29 0.73
C PRO A 606 25.20 4.52 0.09
N HIS A 607 25.08 4.63 -1.23
CA HIS A 607 25.48 5.79 -2.02
C HIS A 607 24.39 6.12 -3.04
N PRO A 608 24.10 7.40 -3.32
CA PRO A 608 23.25 7.80 -4.43
C PRO A 608 23.98 7.72 -5.76
N GLY A 609 23.23 7.80 -6.85
CA GLY A 609 23.76 7.81 -8.21
C GLY A 609 24.34 9.15 -8.67
N PHE A 610 24.39 10.14 -7.77
CA PHE A 610 24.87 11.50 -8.05
C PHE A 610 25.76 12.00 -6.91
N TYR A 611 26.67 12.93 -7.24
CA TYR A 611 27.54 13.54 -6.25
C TYR A 611 26.77 14.48 -5.30
N MET A 612 27.08 14.42 -4.00
CA MET A 612 26.53 15.31 -2.98
C MET A 612 27.65 16.15 -2.34
N GLY A 613 27.60 17.45 -2.57
CA GLY A 613 28.53 18.47 -2.07
C GLY A 613 28.08 19.87 -2.47
N ASP A 614 28.68 20.93 -1.92
CA ASP A 614 28.27 22.33 -2.17
C ASP A 614 28.37 22.73 -3.65
N GLU A 615 29.26 22.08 -4.39
CA GLU A 615 29.48 22.25 -5.83
C GLU A 615 28.55 21.40 -6.71
N MET A 616 27.66 20.60 -6.11
CA MET A 616 26.76 19.73 -6.87
C MET A 616 25.84 20.53 -7.81
N GLU A 617 25.60 19.99 -9.00
CA GLU A 617 24.46 20.42 -9.79
C GLU A 617 23.18 19.89 -9.16
N LYS A 618 22.06 20.63 -9.31
CA LYS A 618 20.76 20.15 -8.83
C LYS A 618 20.47 18.79 -9.49
N PRO A 619 20.22 17.70 -8.73
CA PRO A 619 20.00 16.38 -9.32
C PRO A 619 18.80 16.40 -10.27
N ILE A 620 18.96 15.74 -11.42
CA ILE A 620 17.91 15.64 -12.42
C ILE A 620 16.81 14.71 -11.91
N ARG A 621 15.56 15.19 -11.90
CA ARG A 621 14.39 14.34 -11.61
C ARG A 621 13.95 13.61 -12.87
N HIS A 622 14.50 12.43 -13.11
CA HIS A 622 14.05 11.52 -14.16
C HIS A 622 12.66 10.95 -13.84
N GLU A 623 11.77 10.85 -14.81
CA GLU A 623 10.43 10.30 -14.59
C GLU A 623 10.51 8.89 -13.96
N LEU A 624 9.80 8.69 -12.83
CA LEU A 624 9.67 7.41 -12.12
C LEU A 624 8.23 6.90 -12.22
N ASP A 625 8.06 5.58 -12.24
CA ASP A 625 6.77 4.91 -12.12
C ASP A 625 6.53 4.58 -10.65
N LEU A 626 5.87 5.50 -9.92
CA LEU A 626 5.57 5.30 -8.51
C LEU A 626 4.39 4.33 -8.38
N VAL A 627 4.68 3.10 -7.97
CA VAL A 627 3.68 2.04 -7.87
C VAL A 627 2.96 2.13 -6.53
N LYS A 628 1.68 2.48 -6.59
CA LYS A 628 0.80 2.51 -5.42
C LYS A 628 0.05 1.20 -5.30
N TYR A 629 0.05 0.61 -4.10
CA TYR A 629 -0.72 -0.60 -3.86
C TYR A 629 -2.20 -0.40 -4.17
N GLN A 630 -2.76 -1.41 -4.83
CA GLN A 630 -4.17 -1.50 -5.05
C GLN A 630 -4.63 -2.92 -4.69
N PRO A 631 -5.45 -3.12 -3.64
CA PRO A 631 -5.86 -4.44 -3.17
C PRO A 631 -6.33 -5.37 -4.28
N ALA A 632 -5.97 -6.66 -4.21
CA ALA A 632 -6.36 -7.66 -5.20
C ALA A 632 -7.89 -7.59 -5.47
N GLY A 633 -8.25 -7.45 -6.76
CA GLY A 633 -9.59 -7.04 -7.22
C GLY A 633 -9.63 -5.62 -7.81
N SER A 634 -8.61 -4.80 -7.55
CA SER A 634 -8.49 -3.42 -8.04
C SER A 634 -8.07 -3.29 -9.51
N LYS A 635 -7.17 -4.18 -9.99
CA LYS A 635 -6.74 -4.29 -11.40
C LYS A 635 -7.78 -5.02 -12.26
N GLN A 636 -8.56 -5.93 -11.68
CA GLN A 636 -9.70 -6.53 -12.34
C GLN A 636 -10.80 -5.49 -12.44
N THR A 637 -11.06 -4.99 -13.64
CA THR A 637 -12.13 -4.01 -13.88
C THR A 637 -13.42 -4.66 -14.36
N SER A 638 -13.42 -5.97 -14.63
CA SER A 638 -14.57 -6.71 -15.14
C SER A 638 -14.65 -8.15 -14.63
N TRP A 639 -15.87 -8.59 -14.31
CA TRP A 639 -16.23 -9.96 -13.95
C TRP A 639 -17.39 -10.42 -14.84
N LYS A 640 -17.35 -11.65 -15.34
CA LYS A 640 -18.32 -12.17 -16.30
C LYS A 640 -18.74 -13.57 -15.89
N PHE A 641 -20.03 -13.78 -15.63
CA PHE A 641 -20.59 -15.03 -15.17
C PHE A 641 -21.65 -15.53 -16.16
N ASP A 642 -21.52 -16.79 -16.55
CA ASP A 642 -22.45 -17.53 -17.41
C ASP A 642 -23.24 -18.50 -16.53
N LEU A 643 -24.53 -18.26 -16.38
CA LEU A 643 -25.39 -18.96 -15.41
C LEU A 643 -26.16 -20.03 -16.16
N GLY A 644 -25.81 -21.30 -15.97
CA GLY A 644 -26.43 -22.38 -16.73
C GLY A 644 -25.58 -23.64 -16.89
N ASN A 645 -26.21 -24.70 -17.39
CA ASN A 645 -25.58 -26.01 -17.63
C ASN A 645 -25.18 -26.22 -19.12
N GLY A 646 -25.13 -25.15 -19.91
CA GLY A 646 -24.71 -25.13 -21.30
C GLY A 646 -23.20 -24.98 -21.49
N PRO A 647 -22.72 -24.89 -22.75
CA PRO A 647 -21.34 -24.53 -23.06
C PRO A 647 -21.02 -23.11 -22.58
N VAL A 648 -19.91 -22.98 -21.86
CA VAL A 648 -19.49 -21.69 -21.28
C VAL A 648 -19.01 -20.74 -22.37
N LYS A 649 -19.57 -19.54 -22.43
CA LYS A 649 -19.11 -18.48 -23.34
C LYS A 649 -17.65 -18.10 -23.07
N GLU A 650 -16.89 -17.85 -24.13
CA GLU A 650 -15.50 -17.43 -24.03
C GLU A 650 -15.35 -16.17 -23.14
N GLY A 651 -14.45 -16.26 -22.16
CA GLY A 651 -14.19 -15.18 -21.20
C GLY A 651 -15.20 -15.06 -20.05
N PHE A 652 -16.12 -16.01 -19.90
CA PHE A 652 -17.06 -16.08 -18.79
C PHE A 652 -16.73 -17.24 -17.84
N THR A 653 -17.08 -17.08 -16.57
CA THR A 653 -17.00 -18.12 -15.54
C THR A 653 -18.35 -18.79 -15.36
N GLN A 654 -18.40 -20.12 -15.43
CA GLN A 654 -19.66 -20.87 -15.28
C GLN A 654 -20.19 -20.85 -13.83
N VAL A 655 -21.49 -20.64 -13.69
CA VAL A 655 -22.24 -20.76 -12.44
C VAL A 655 -23.43 -21.68 -12.68
N THR A 656 -23.49 -22.78 -11.93
CA THR A 656 -24.58 -23.77 -11.97
C THR A 656 -25.25 -23.88 -10.60
N GLU A 657 -26.28 -24.71 -10.47
CA GLU A 657 -26.91 -25.01 -9.18
C GLU A 657 -25.96 -25.61 -8.12
N LYS A 658 -24.78 -26.09 -8.56
CA LYS A 658 -23.75 -26.68 -7.68
C LYS A 658 -22.74 -25.64 -7.17
N ASN A 659 -22.77 -24.42 -7.70
CA ASN A 659 -21.82 -23.36 -7.35
C ASN A 659 -22.32 -22.56 -6.14
N SER A 660 -22.30 -23.17 -4.95
CA SER A 660 -22.45 -22.40 -3.71
C SER A 660 -21.28 -21.46 -3.52
N TYR A 661 -21.56 -20.25 -3.03
CA TYR A 661 -20.53 -19.29 -2.66
C TYR A 661 -19.64 -19.85 -1.53
N THR A 662 -18.33 -19.67 -1.68
CA THR A 662 -17.36 -19.84 -0.60
C THR A 662 -16.33 -18.70 -0.66
N PRO A 663 -15.78 -18.24 0.48
CA PRO A 663 -14.77 -17.18 0.50
C PRO A 663 -13.55 -17.48 -0.39
N GLU A 664 -13.16 -18.75 -0.53
CA GLU A 664 -12.00 -19.13 -1.35
C GLU A 664 -12.27 -18.99 -2.85
N LYS A 665 -13.53 -19.11 -3.28
CA LYS A 665 -13.93 -18.91 -4.69
C LYS A 665 -14.25 -17.46 -5.00
N GLY A 666 -14.71 -16.71 -4.00
CA GLY A 666 -15.13 -15.32 -4.13
C GLY A 666 -16.38 -15.11 -4.99
N PHE A 667 -17.12 -16.15 -5.36
CA PHE A 667 -18.44 -16.02 -6.00
C PHE A 667 -19.30 -17.27 -5.84
N GLY A 668 -20.61 -17.13 -5.99
CA GLY A 668 -21.55 -18.24 -6.09
C GLY A 668 -22.95 -17.90 -5.59
N ILE A 669 -23.81 -18.92 -5.52
CA ILE A 669 -25.18 -18.81 -5.01
C ILE A 669 -25.16 -18.89 -3.48
N ILE A 670 -25.81 -17.95 -2.78
CA ILE A 670 -25.94 -17.90 -1.31
C ILE A 670 -27.38 -18.11 -0.84
N ARG A 671 -27.54 -18.52 0.43
CA ARG A 671 -28.84 -18.60 1.16
C ARG A 671 -29.96 -19.24 0.31
N ALA A 672 -29.65 -20.36 -0.33
CA ALA A 672 -30.46 -20.81 -1.46
C ALA A 672 -31.60 -21.73 -1.02
N ASN A 673 -32.82 -21.25 -1.25
CA ASN A 673 -33.83 -22.17 -1.76
C ASN A 673 -33.26 -22.91 -2.99
N PRO A 674 -33.61 -24.19 -3.24
CA PRO A 674 -33.02 -24.95 -4.34
C PRO A 674 -33.22 -24.25 -5.69
N VAL A 675 -32.12 -23.94 -6.38
CA VAL A 675 -32.15 -23.42 -7.77
C VAL A 675 -31.97 -24.55 -8.77
N GLN A 676 -32.36 -24.31 -10.02
CA GLN A 676 -32.21 -25.23 -11.14
C GLN A 676 -31.48 -24.52 -12.28
N ALA A 677 -30.44 -25.12 -12.84
CA ALA A 677 -29.84 -24.61 -14.06
C ALA A 677 -30.34 -25.39 -15.27
N GLU A 678 -30.92 -24.68 -16.22
CA GLU A 678 -31.54 -25.20 -17.44
C GLU A 678 -30.75 -24.79 -18.68
N LYS A 679 -31.04 -25.43 -19.81
CA LYS A 679 -30.43 -25.13 -21.11
C LYS A 679 -31.39 -25.39 -22.26
N MET A 680 -31.19 -24.69 -23.37
CA MET A 680 -31.87 -24.86 -24.65
C MET A 680 -31.01 -25.67 -25.62
N GLU A 681 -31.56 -26.75 -26.17
CA GLU A 681 -30.83 -27.53 -27.18
C GLU A 681 -30.64 -26.73 -28.48
N GLY A 682 -29.39 -26.67 -28.98
CA GLY A 682 -29.04 -26.03 -30.25
C GLY A 682 -28.67 -24.54 -30.17
N ARG A 683 -28.57 -23.95 -28.98
CA ARG A 683 -28.09 -22.58 -28.75
C ARG A 683 -26.88 -22.62 -27.81
N GLU A 684 -25.72 -22.15 -28.29
CA GLU A 684 -24.42 -22.29 -27.60
C GLU A 684 -23.84 -20.94 -27.11
N ASP A 685 -24.63 -19.86 -27.11
CA ASP A 685 -24.25 -18.57 -26.52
C ASP A 685 -24.79 -18.44 -25.07
N ALA A 686 -24.31 -17.43 -24.32
CA ALA A 686 -24.72 -17.13 -22.93
C ALA A 686 -26.20 -16.67 -22.77
N THR A 687 -27.04 -16.99 -23.75
CA THR A 687 -28.49 -16.82 -23.73
C THR A 687 -29.21 -18.17 -23.97
N GLY A 688 -28.45 -19.24 -24.15
CA GLY A 688 -28.92 -20.60 -24.35
C GLY A 688 -29.15 -21.37 -23.04
N ASP A 689 -28.66 -20.87 -21.91
CA ASP A 689 -28.83 -21.46 -20.59
C ASP A 689 -29.08 -20.40 -19.51
N TRP A 690 -29.66 -20.82 -18.39
CA TRP A 690 -30.06 -19.93 -17.29
C TRP A 690 -30.15 -20.68 -15.97
N ILE A 691 -30.07 -19.93 -14.87
CA ILE A 691 -30.52 -20.38 -13.54
C ILE A 691 -31.95 -19.86 -13.30
N THR A 692 -32.81 -20.74 -12.78
CA THR A 692 -34.19 -20.45 -12.37
C THR A 692 -34.53 -21.07 -11.03
N SER A 693 -35.63 -20.62 -10.41
CA SER A 693 -36.15 -21.14 -9.15
C SER A 693 -37.66 -20.85 -9.03
N ASP A 694 -38.37 -21.61 -8.19
CA ASP A 694 -39.75 -21.32 -7.78
C ASP A 694 -39.82 -20.40 -6.54
N LYS A 695 -38.66 -20.03 -6.01
CA LYS A 695 -38.45 -19.17 -4.83
C LYS A 695 -37.32 -18.17 -5.05
N PRO A 696 -37.24 -17.08 -4.27
CA PRO A 696 -36.14 -16.14 -4.36
C PRO A 696 -34.79 -16.83 -4.09
N PHE A 697 -33.76 -16.41 -4.82
CA PHE A 697 -32.38 -16.86 -4.65
C PHE A 697 -31.39 -15.71 -4.81
N TYR A 698 -30.16 -15.92 -4.34
CA TYR A 698 -29.13 -14.89 -4.30
C TYR A 698 -27.86 -15.32 -5.01
N PHE A 699 -27.24 -14.39 -5.71
CA PHE A 699 -25.88 -14.51 -6.21
C PHE A 699 -24.98 -13.53 -5.45
N GLN A 700 -23.83 -13.99 -4.99
CA GLN A 700 -22.81 -13.17 -4.33
C GLN A 700 -21.49 -13.28 -5.09
N VAL A 701 -20.76 -12.16 -5.17
CA VAL A 701 -19.40 -12.07 -5.67
C VAL A 701 -18.59 -11.09 -4.85
N ASP A 702 -17.37 -11.43 -4.51
CA ASP A 702 -16.43 -10.57 -3.82
C ASP A 702 -15.91 -9.52 -4.78
N LEU A 703 -16.08 -8.26 -4.39
CA LEU A 703 -15.69 -7.08 -5.16
C LEU A 703 -15.05 -6.07 -4.21
N PRO A 704 -13.98 -5.38 -4.63
CA PRO A 704 -13.47 -4.27 -3.83
C PRO A 704 -14.48 -3.12 -3.80
N GLU A 705 -14.34 -2.23 -2.82
CA GLU A 705 -15.12 -1.00 -2.75
C GLU A 705 -15.09 -0.24 -4.09
N GLY A 706 -16.24 0.18 -4.55
CA GLY A 706 -16.37 0.88 -5.82
C GLY A 706 -17.78 0.89 -6.37
N ARG A 707 -17.89 1.49 -7.56
CA ARG A 707 -19.15 1.60 -8.29
C ARG A 707 -19.08 0.68 -9.48
N TYR A 708 -20.16 -0.05 -9.71
CA TYR A 708 -20.19 -1.08 -10.73
C TYR A 708 -21.41 -0.93 -11.61
N LYS A 709 -21.19 -1.01 -12.92
CA LYS A 709 -22.21 -1.21 -13.93
C LYS A 709 -22.40 -2.70 -14.12
N ILE A 710 -23.62 -3.17 -13.93
CA ILE A 710 -23.96 -4.60 -13.93
C ILE A 710 -24.97 -4.84 -15.03
N THR A 711 -24.57 -5.57 -16.06
CA THR A 711 -25.44 -5.98 -17.16
C THR A 711 -25.93 -7.40 -16.92
N LEU A 712 -27.23 -7.54 -16.79
CA LEU A 712 -27.95 -8.78 -16.52
C LEU A 712 -28.66 -9.23 -17.79
N THR A 713 -28.56 -10.51 -18.10
CA THR A 713 -29.32 -11.15 -19.17
C THR A 713 -30.42 -11.99 -18.55
N LEU A 714 -31.67 -11.58 -18.73
CA LEU A 714 -32.85 -12.12 -18.07
C LEU A 714 -33.80 -12.77 -19.09
N GLY A 715 -34.35 -13.93 -18.78
CA GLY A 715 -35.29 -14.61 -19.66
C GLY A 715 -35.20 -16.13 -19.56
N ASP A 716 -36.22 -16.81 -20.09
CA ASP A 716 -36.30 -18.26 -20.19
C ASP A 716 -36.36 -18.64 -21.68
N GLY A 717 -35.37 -19.42 -22.13
CA GLY A 717 -35.28 -19.86 -23.53
C GLY A 717 -36.39 -20.83 -23.96
N GLN A 718 -37.14 -21.41 -23.03
CA GLN A 718 -38.16 -22.44 -23.26
C GLN A 718 -39.57 -22.07 -22.76
N GLY A 719 -39.72 -21.05 -21.92
CA GLY A 719 -40.98 -20.62 -21.31
C GLY A 719 -41.02 -19.13 -21.00
N GLU A 720 -42.09 -18.68 -20.33
CA GLU A 720 -42.21 -17.30 -19.84
C GLU A 720 -41.43 -17.14 -18.53
N SER A 721 -40.85 -15.96 -18.29
CA SER A 721 -40.20 -15.63 -17.01
C SER A 721 -40.64 -14.27 -16.48
N ALA A 722 -40.51 -14.08 -15.16
CA ALA A 722 -40.83 -12.84 -14.47
C ALA A 722 -39.83 -12.62 -13.33
N THR A 723 -38.93 -11.66 -13.52
CA THR A 723 -37.75 -11.44 -12.66
C THR A 723 -37.72 -10.02 -12.08
N THR A 724 -37.78 -9.91 -10.77
CA THR A 724 -37.43 -8.72 -10.00
C THR A 724 -35.98 -8.87 -9.50
N VAL A 725 -35.19 -7.81 -9.60
CA VAL A 725 -33.80 -7.78 -9.14
C VAL A 725 -33.65 -6.75 -8.05
N LYS A 726 -33.14 -7.19 -6.89
CA LYS A 726 -32.73 -6.31 -5.79
C LYS A 726 -31.23 -6.47 -5.53
N ALA A 727 -30.57 -5.41 -5.07
CA ALA A 727 -29.15 -5.44 -4.74
C ALA A 727 -28.93 -5.19 -3.24
N GLU A 728 -27.93 -5.86 -2.67
CA GLU A 728 -27.54 -5.78 -1.26
C GLU A 728 -28.74 -5.99 -0.32
N SER A 729 -28.90 -5.11 0.67
CA SER A 729 -30.05 -4.99 1.57
C SER A 729 -31.33 -4.52 0.83
N ARG A 730 -31.77 -5.28 -0.17
CA ARG A 730 -33.05 -5.17 -0.87
C ARG A 730 -33.29 -3.85 -1.62
N ARG A 731 -32.25 -3.15 -2.10
CA ARG A 731 -32.42 -1.98 -2.98
C ARG A 731 -33.11 -2.42 -4.27
N LEU A 732 -34.25 -1.83 -4.60
CA LEU A 732 -35.01 -2.20 -5.81
C LEU A 732 -34.29 -1.64 -7.04
N MET A 733 -33.82 -2.53 -7.92
CA MET A 733 -33.10 -2.15 -9.13
C MET A 733 -33.97 -2.36 -10.38
N LEU A 734 -34.53 -3.56 -10.54
CA LEU A 734 -35.43 -3.89 -11.65
C LEU A 734 -36.72 -4.48 -11.11
N GLU A 735 -37.85 -3.96 -11.58
CA GLU A 735 -39.18 -4.34 -11.12
C GLU A 735 -39.88 -5.22 -12.17
N ASN A 736 -40.13 -6.48 -11.81
CA ASN A 736 -40.98 -7.43 -12.54
C ASN A 736 -40.73 -7.46 -14.07
N ILE A 737 -39.48 -7.71 -14.46
CA ILE A 737 -39.11 -7.87 -15.86
C ILE A 737 -39.74 -9.16 -16.40
N GLN A 738 -40.77 -9.01 -17.22
CA GLN A 738 -41.45 -10.11 -17.89
C GLN A 738 -40.83 -10.37 -19.27
N THR A 739 -40.76 -11.64 -19.64
CA THR A 739 -40.28 -12.10 -20.95
C THR A 739 -41.22 -13.18 -21.47
N GLU A 740 -41.52 -13.13 -22.76
CA GLU A 740 -42.26 -14.18 -23.44
C GLU A 740 -41.36 -15.41 -23.71
N LYS A 741 -41.98 -16.52 -24.14
CA LYS A 741 -41.25 -17.74 -24.47
C LYS A 741 -40.15 -17.53 -25.50
N GLY A 742 -38.89 -17.77 -25.09
CA GLY A 742 -37.71 -17.65 -25.94
C GLY A 742 -37.16 -16.22 -26.07
N GLU A 743 -37.82 -15.25 -25.43
CA GLU A 743 -37.33 -13.88 -25.32
C GLU A 743 -36.30 -13.78 -24.20
N VAL A 744 -35.20 -13.06 -24.47
CA VAL A 744 -34.15 -12.77 -23.50
C VAL A 744 -33.83 -11.28 -23.59
N LEU A 745 -33.86 -10.59 -22.45
CA LEU A 745 -33.63 -9.15 -22.34
C LEU A 745 -32.32 -8.87 -21.62
N SER A 746 -31.56 -7.90 -22.13
CA SER A 746 -30.41 -7.34 -21.43
C SER A 746 -30.83 -6.08 -20.67
N LYS A 747 -30.56 -6.04 -19.37
CA LYS A 747 -30.87 -4.91 -18.49
C LYS A 747 -29.62 -4.52 -17.72
N THR A 748 -29.35 -3.23 -17.62
CA THR A 748 -28.20 -2.71 -16.87
C THR A 748 -28.66 -1.99 -15.62
N ILE A 749 -28.02 -2.29 -14.50
CA ILE A 749 -28.17 -1.60 -13.22
C ILE A 749 -26.81 -1.05 -12.80
N VAL A 750 -26.80 -0.10 -11.86
CA VAL A 750 -25.57 0.40 -11.25
C VAL A 750 -25.65 0.31 -9.74
N VAL A 751 -24.60 -0.20 -9.11
CA VAL A 751 -24.55 -0.47 -7.67
C VAL A 751 -23.27 0.12 -7.09
N ASP A 752 -23.44 0.80 -5.96
CA ASP A 752 -22.34 1.23 -5.08
C ASP A 752 -22.11 0.12 -4.04
N VAL A 753 -20.95 -0.53 -4.15
CA VAL A 753 -20.41 -1.52 -3.21
C VAL A 753 -19.47 -0.79 -2.27
N ARG A 754 -19.77 -0.83 -0.97
CA ARG A 754 -19.15 0.04 0.03
C ARG A 754 -18.68 -0.74 1.23
N THR A 755 -17.57 -0.30 1.82
CA THR A 755 -16.97 -0.85 3.03
C THR A 755 -16.96 0.19 4.16
N PRO A 756 -16.77 -0.23 5.42
CA PRO A 756 -16.74 0.71 6.53
C PRO A 756 -15.51 1.62 6.55
N ARG A 757 -14.37 1.17 5.99
CA ARG A 757 -13.05 1.82 6.16
C ARG A 757 -12.90 3.02 5.24
N PHE A 758 -12.23 4.08 5.71
CA PHE A 758 -11.83 5.22 4.85
C PHE A 758 -10.37 5.13 4.44
N ASN A 759 -9.54 4.64 5.37
CA ASN A 759 -8.11 4.41 5.27
C ASN A 759 -7.74 3.39 6.38
N ASP A 760 -6.44 3.18 6.59
CA ASP A 760 -5.95 2.11 7.46
C ASP A 760 -6.24 2.34 8.95
N SER A 761 -6.52 3.59 9.36
CA SER A 761 -6.75 3.96 10.76
C SER A 761 -8.20 4.29 11.10
N LEU A 762 -9.06 4.49 10.11
CA LEU A 762 -10.41 5.02 10.32
C LEU A 762 -11.46 4.15 9.61
N GLU A 763 -12.59 3.92 10.29
CA GLU A 763 -13.82 3.35 9.72
C GLU A 763 -15.09 4.00 10.28
N ILE A 764 -16.23 3.87 9.57
CA ILE A 764 -17.51 4.29 10.13
C ILE A 764 -17.86 3.44 11.35
N ARG A 765 -18.50 4.07 12.34
CA ARG A 765 -19.00 3.32 13.48
C ARG A 765 -20.35 2.70 13.14
N ARG A 766 -20.35 1.40 12.88
CA ARG A 766 -21.57 0.61 12.62
C ARG A 766 -22.26 0.19 13.93
N LYS A 767 -23.59 0.17 13.91
CA LYS A 767 -24.45 -0.39 14.95
C LYS A 767 -24.39 -1.91 14.90
N PRO A 768 -24.65 -2.61 16.02
CA PRO A 768 -24.62 -4.08 16.06
C PRO A 768 -25.49 -4.76 14.99
N ARG A 769 -26.64 -4.17 14.64
CA ARG A 769 -27.54 -4.72 13.62
C ARG A 769 -26.97 -4.69 12.20
N GLU A 770 -26.17 -3.65 11.89
CA GLU A 770 -25.56 -3.47 10.56
C GLU A 770 -24.48 -4.52 10.27
N MET A 771 -23.94 -5.18 11.30
CA MET A 771 -22.87 -6.19 11.13
C MET A 771 -23.34 -7.44 10.36
N THR A 772 -24.65 -7.59 10.16
CA THR A 772 -25.25 -8.72 9.43
C THR A 772 -25.92 -8.31 8.12
N TYR A 773 -25.91 -7.01 7.81
CA TYR A 773 -26.51 -6.51 6.59
C TYR A 773 -25.68 -6.94 5.39
N LEU A 774 -26.35 -7.09 4.25
CA LEU A 774 -25.71 -7.37 2.97
C LEU A 774 -25.15 -6.10 2.31
N ASN A 775 -24.94 -5.04 3.10
CA ASN A 775 -24.25 -3.83 2.72
C ASN A 775 -23.17 -3.53 3.78
N TRP A 776 -22.11 -2.80 3.42
CA TRP A 776 -20.92 -2.58 4.27
C TRP A 776 -19.94 -3.77 4.39
N ASP A 777 -19.80 -4.55 3.32
CA ASP A 777 -18.85 -5.65 3.20
C ASP A 777 -18.04 -5.54 1.87
N ASN A 778 -17.24 -6.57 1.56
CA ASN A 778 -16.41 -6.64 0.36
C ASN A 778 -17.09 -7.48 -0.74
N SER A 779 -18.41 -7.43 -0.84
CA SER A 779 -19.15 -8.24 -1.80
C SER A 779 -20.29 -7.45 -2.44
N LEU A 780 -20.67 -7.87 -3.64
CA LEU A 780 -21.95 -7.53 -4.27
C LEU A 780 -22.89 -8.70 -4.10
N THR A 781 -24.08 -8.45 -3.55
CA THR A 781 -25.17 -9.43 -3.47
C THR A 781 -26.33 -9.02 -4.35
N LEU A 782 -26.79 -9.94 -5.21
CA LEU A 782 -27.97 -9.78 -6.06
C LEU A 782 -29.05 -10.78 -5.67
N GLU A 783 -30.24 -10.29 -5.33
CA GLU A 783 -31.45 -11.08 -5.15
C GLU A 783 -32.21 -11.17 -6.48
N PHE A 784 -32.49 -12.39 -6.92
CA PHE A 784 -33.39 -12.68 -8.03
C PHE A 784 -34.68 -13.27 -7.50
N ASN A 785 -35.78 -12.58 -7.77
CA ASN A 785 -37.09 -12.86 -7.18
C ASN A 785 -38.21 -12.73 -8.22
N GLY A 786 -39.43 -13.11 -7.87
CA GLY A 786 -40.60 -13.13 -8.75
C GLY A 786 -41.20 -14.53 -8.87
N PRO A 787 -42.29 -14.70 -9.65
CA PRO A 787 -42.96 -15.98 -9.83
C PRO A 787 -42.09 -17.04 -10.51
N LYS A 788 -41.17 -16.61 -11.38
CA LYS A 788 -40.19 -17.47 -12.07
C LYS A 788 -38.97 -16.63 -12.50
N PRO A 789 -38.06 -16.30 -11.57
CA PRO A 789 -36.85 -15.56 -11.90
C PRO A 789 -35.94 -16.39 -12.79
N CYS A 790 -35.46 -15.82 -13.91
CA CYS A 790 -34.55 -16.51 -14.83
C CYS A 790 -33.39 -15.59 -15.25
N VAL A 791 -32.15 -16.07 -15.05
CA VAL A 791 -30.93 -15.30 -15.30
C VAL A 791 -29.92 -16.14 -16.06
N SER A 792 -29.50 -15.66 -17.23
CA SER A 792 -28.51 -16.33 -18.09
C SER A 792 -27.09 -15.83 -17.88
N SER A 793 -26.88 -14.53 -17.65
CA SER A 793 -25.53 -14.01 -17.44
C SER A 793 -25.49 -12.73 -16.62
N ILE A 794 -24.36 -12.52 -15.95
CA ILE A 794 -24.03 -11.34 -15.15
C ILE A 794 -22.67 -10.81 -15.61
N VAL A 795 -22.64 -9.58 -16.12
CA VAL A 795 -21.40 -8.86 -16.47
C VAL A 795 -21.27 -7.65 -15.56
N ILE A 796 -20.20 -7.59 -14.78
CA ILE A 796 -19.92 -6.53 -13.80
C ILE A 796 -18.70 -5.77 -14.30
N GLU A 797 -18.81 -4.46 -14.38
CA GLU A 797 -17.74 -3.57 -14.85
C GLU A 797 -17.59 -2.39 -13.89
N LYS A 798 -16.34 -2.09 -13.49
CA LYS A 798 -16.05 -0.96 -12.62
C LYS A 798 -16.36 0.35 -13.34
N ALA A 799 -17.10 1.24 -12.69
CA ALA A 799 -17.67 2.47 -13.24
C ALA A 799 -17.55 3.63 -12.23
N ASN A 800 -16.33 3.86 -11.72
CA ASN A 800 -16.06 4.83 -10.67
C ASN A 800 -16.24 6.30 -11.10
N ASP A 801 -16.28 6.55 -12.40
CA ASP A 801 -16.49 7.84 -13.06
C ASP A 801 -17.95 8.30 -13.03
N LEU A 802 -18.91 7.40 -12.80
CA LEU A 802 -20.33 7.75 -12.74
C LEU A 802 -20.61 8.79 -11.64
N PRO A 803 -21.47 9.79 -11.89
CA PRO A 803 -21.97 10.67 -10.83
C PRO A 803 -22.70 9.87 -9.77
N VAL A 804 -22.65 10.36 -8.53
CA VAL A 804 -23.22 9.69 -7.35
C VAL A 804 -24.27 10.56 -6.69
N ILE A 805 -25.36 9.94 -6.25
CA ILE A 805 -26.28 10.50 -5.27
C ILE A 805 -26.02 9.83 -3.93
N PHE A 806 -25.35 10.54 -3.02
CA PHE A 806 -25.19 10.10 -1.64
C PHE A 806 -26.43 10.45 -0.83
N LEU A 807 -27.01 9.45 -0.15
CA LEU A 807 -28.15 9.65 0.75
C LEU A 807 -27.66 9.68 2.20
N ALA A 808 -27.85 10.81 2.88
CA ALA A 808 -27.68 10.96 4.31
C ALA A 808 -29.05 11.09 4.97
N GLY A 809 -29.36 10.19 5.90
CA GLY A 809 -30.66 10.20 6.55
C GLY A 809 -30.85 9.12 7.60
N ASN A 810 -32.12 8.86 7.90
CA ASN A 810 -32.54 8.00 9.02
C ASN A 810 -33.32 6.75 8.54
N SER A 811 -34.18 6.18 9.39
CA SER A 811 -34.95 4.95 9.09
C SER A 811 -35.92 5.08 7.91
N THR A 812 -36.34 6.30 7.56
CA THR A 812 -37.18 6.58 6.36
C THR A 812 -36.40 6.58 5.06
N VAL A 813 -35.06 6.53 5.13
CA VAL A 813 -34.13 6.60 3.98
C VAL A 813 -33.28 5.34 3.82
N THR A 814 -32.83 4.71 4.92
CA THR A 814 -31.88 3.58 4.93
C THR A 814 -32.32 2.34 4.14
N ASP A 815 -31.37 1.55 3.66
CA ASP A 815 -31.67 0.22 3.10
C ASP A 815 -32.13 -0.73 4.24
N GLN A 816 -33.42 -1.08 4.26
CA GLN A 816 -33.97 -2.00 5.27
C GLN A 816 -33.69 -3.46 4.88
N GLU A 817 -32.83 -4.13 5.64
CA GLU A 817 -32.36 -5.51 5.37
C GLU A 817 -33.50 -6.55 5.28
N ASN A 818 -34.56 -6.41 6.08
CA ASN A 818 -35.58 -7.45 6.24
C ASN A 818 -37.00 -6.93 6.03
N GLU A 819 -37.87 -7.78 5.48
CA GLU A 819 -39.32 -7.55 5.43
C GLU A 819 -39.90 -7.40 6.86
N PRO A 820 -41.00 -6.66 7.07
CA PRO A 820 -41.76 -5.83 6.13
C PRO A 820 -41.23 -4.41 5.91
N TRP A 821 -40.11 -4.04 6.54
CA TRP A 821 -39.68 -2.66 6.61
C TRP A 821 -39.08 -2.21 5.27
N ALA A 822 -39.44 -1.00 4.84
CA ALA A 822 -38.91 -0.37 3.64
C ALA A 822 -38.77 1.15 3.82
N SER A 823 -37.98 1.75 2.93
CA SER A 823 -37.67 3.17 2.93
C SER A 823 -37.69 3.72 1.50
N TRP A 824 -37.86 5.03 1.35
CA TRP A 824 -37.86 5.60 -0.01
C TRP A 824 -36.47 5.53 -0.66
N GLY A 825 -35.39 5.65 0.12
CA GLY A 825 -34.02 5.59 -0.39
C GLY A 825 -33.68 4.21 -0.98
N GLN A 826 -34.25 3.15 -0.42
CA GLN A 826 -34.15 1.78 -0.93
C GLN A 826 -34.88 1.57 -2.27
N MET A 827 -35.96 2.32 -2.52
CA MET A 827 -36.78 2.22 -3.74
C MET A 827 -36.34 3.19 -4.84
N PHE A 828 -35.66 4.28 -4.47
CA PHE A 828 -35.25 5.35 -5.36
C PHE A 828 -34.43 4.92 -6.59
N PRO A 829 -33.47 3.96 -6.51
CA PRO A 829 -32.65 3.56 -7.65
C PRO A 829 -33.46 3.08 -8.87
N ARG A 830 -34.60 2.43 -8.65
CA ARG A 830 -35.52 1.92 -9.70
C ARG A 830 -35.97 3.00 -10.69
N PHE A 831 -36.03 4.25 -10.27
CA PHE A 831 -36.54 5.36 -11.07
C PHE A 831 -35.43 6.15 -11.77
N LEU A 832 -34.20 5.65 -11.74
CA LEU A 832 -33.04 6.29 -12.34
C LEU A 832 -32.45 5.41 -13.45
N LYS A 833 -31.84 6.07 -14.43
CA LYS A 833 -31.08 5.42 -15.50
C LYS A 833 -29.70 4.99 -14.99
N PRO A 834 -29.07 3.96 -15.60
CA PRO A 834 -27.79 3.42 -15.15
C PRO A 834 -26.56 4.29 -15.52
N GLU A 835 -26.73 5.60 -15.66
CA GLU A 835 -25.66 6.59 -15.79
C GLU A 835 -25.45 7.40 -14.49
N ILE A 836 -26.20 7.10 -13.43
CA ILE A 836 -26.00 7.67 -12.09
C ILE A 836 -26.23 6.60 -11.01
N VAL A 837 -25.39 6.58 -9.98
CA VAL A 837 -25.49 5.59 -8.91
C VAL A 837 -26.00 6.20 -7.60
N VAL A 838 -26.85 5.46 -6.88
CA VAL A 838 -27.32 5.84 -5.55
C VAL A 838 -26.52 5.09 -4.50
N ALA A 839 -25.88 5.85 -3.62
CA ALA A 839 -25.08 5.34 -2.52
C ALA A 839 -25.78 5.71 -1.20
N ASN A 840 -26.45 4.74 -0.58
CA ASN A 840 -27.30 4.97 0.59
C ASN A 840 -26.53 4.79 1.91
N TYR A 841 -26.22 5.89 2.58
CA TYR A 841 -25.44 5.92 3.82
C TYR A 841 -26.30 6.12 5.06
N ALA A 842 -27.60 6.33 4.87
CA ALA A 842 -28.57 6.47 5.95
C ALA A 842 -28.62 5.22 6.82
N GLU A 843 -29.02 5.39 8.09
CA GLU A 843 -29.25 4.27 9.00
C GLU A 843 -30.42 4.52 9.95
N SER A 844 -31.07 3.47 10.42
CA SER A 844 -32.17 3.57 11.38
C SER A 844 -31.71 4.27 12.66
N GLY A 845 -32.52 5.21 13.17
CA GLY A 845 -32.23 5.95 14.39
C GLY A 845 -31.21 7.08 14.27
N GLU A 846 -30.70 7.37 13.07
CA GLU A 846 -29.74 8.47 12.88
C GLU A 846 -30.34 9.85 13.18
N THR A 847 -29.50 10.71 13.75
CA THR A 847 -29.66 12.17 13.83
C THR A 847 -28.47 12.82 13.12
N LEU A 848 -28.54 14.11 12.78
CA LEU A 848 -27.42 14.85 12.17
C LEU A 848 -26.13 14.70 12.99
N LYS A 849 -26.24 14.87 14.32
CA LYS A 849 -25.10 14.73 15.24
C LYS A 849 -24.56 13.30 15.32
N ALA A 850 -25.43 12.29 15.32
CA ALA A 850 -25.00 10.90 15.35
C ALA A 850 -24.29 10.51 14.06
N PHE A 851 -24.87 10.88 12.91
CA PHE A 851 -24.33 10.61 11.58
C PHE A 851 -22.92 11.16 11.41
N ARG A 852 -22.66 12.34 11.97
CA ARG A 852 -21.32 12.96 12.00
C ARG A 852 -20.37 12.24 12.96
N ARG A 853 -20.80 11.98 14.19
CA ARG A 853 -19.98 11.30 15.23
C ARG A 853 -19.60 9.87 14.83
N GLU A 854 -20.42 9.22 14.03
CA GLU A 854 -20.21 7.87 13.52
C GLU A 854 -19.41 7.85 12.21
N ASN A 855 -18.88 9.02 11.80
CA ASN A 855 -18.05 9.24 10.64
C ASN A 855 -18.74 8.92 9.29
N ARG A 856 -20.07 8.77 9.24
CA ARG A 856 -20.79 8.48 7.99
C ARG A 856 -20.69 9.63 6.99
N LEU A 857 -20.81 10.87 7.47
CA LEU A 857 -20.58 12.05 6.62
C LEU A 857 -19.14 12.07 6.11
N GLN A 858 -18.17 11.76 6.96
CA GLN A 858 -16.76 11.72 6.56
C GLN A 858 -16.53 10.67 5.46
N LYS A 859 -17.24 9.53 5.49
CA LYS A 859 -17.15 8.50 4.43
C LYS A 859 -17.66 9.01 3.10
N ILE A 860 -18.79 9.70 3.13
CA ILE A 860 -19.33 10.33 1.93
C ILE A 860 -18.30 11.33 1.38
N LEU A 861 -17.76 12.20 2.23
CA LEU A 861 -16.84 13.26 1.82
C LEU A 861 -15.49 12.72 1.33
N SER A 862 -15.03 11.56 1.80
CA SER A 862 -13.80 10.93 1.30
C SER A 862 -13.98 10.33 -0.11
N LEU A 863 -15.21 10.06 -0.52
CA LEU A 863 -15.55 9.44 -1.81
C LEU A 863 -16.17 10.43 -2.82
N MET A 864 -16.57 11.61 -2.36
CA MET A 864 -17.27 12.62 -3.14
C MET A 864 -16.33 13.32 -4.12
N LYS A 865 -16.78 13.44 -5.37
CA LYS A 865 -16.10 14.20 -6.44
C LYS A 865 -17.00 15.33 -6.97
N PRO A 866 -16.42 16.32 -7.68
CA PRO A 866 -17.20 17.36 -8.32
C PRO A 866 -18.30 16.81 -9.23
N GLY A 867 -19.53 17.30 -9.05
CA GLY A 867 -20.70 16.85 -9.80
C GLY A 867 -21.56 15.80 -9.09
N ASP A 868 -21.08 15.19 -8.01
CA ASP A 868 -21.89 14.32 -7.15
C ASP A 868 -22.93 15.13 -6.36
N TYR A 869 -23.93 14.44 -5.79
CA TYR A 869 -25.02 15.03 -5.01
C TYR A 869 -25.03 14.49 -3.58
N LEU A 870 -25.42 15.35 -2.63
CA LEU A 870 -25.68 14.95 -1.24
C LEU A 870 -27.12 15.27 -0.88
N PHE A 871 -27.96 14.24 -0.76
CA PHE A 871 -29.35 14.34 -0.33
C PHE A 871 -29.42 14.17 1.18
N MET A 872 -30.06 15.12 1.87
CA MET A 872 -30.12 15.14 3.34
C MET A 872 -31.58 15.14 3.83
N GLU A 873 -31.99 14.05 4.48
CA GLU A 873 -33.29 13.95 5.17
C GLU A 873 -33.12 13.60 6.66
N PHE A 874 -33.33 14.60 7.51
CA PHE A 874 -33.27 14.49 8.97
C PHE A 874 -34.43 15.27 9.60
N ALA A 875 -34.74 14.98 10.88
CA ALA A 875 -35.70 15.64 11.78
C ALA A 875 -36.42 14.61 12.67
N HIS A 876 -36.76 13.43 12.13
CA HIS A 876 -37.56 12.41 12.85
C HIS A 876 -37.01 12.06 14.23
N ASN A 877 -35.68 11.95 14.32
CA ASN A 877 -34.96 11.64 15.57
C ASN A 877 -34.34 12.88 16.21
N ASP A 878 -33.95 13.86 15.41
CA ASP A 878 -33.34 15.12 15.83
C ASP A 878 -34.23 15.95 16.77
N GLN A 879 -35.56 15.82 16.61
CA GLN A 879 -36.56 16.51 17.43
C GLN A 879 -36.78 15.92 18.82
N LYS A 880 -36.20 14.75 19.10
CA LYS A 880 -36.47 14.03 20.34
C LYS A 880 -35.56 14.55 21.45
N PRO A 881 -36.09 14.76 22.67
CA PRO A 881 -35.27 15.16 23.82
C PRO A 881 -34.15 14.16 24.08
N GLY A 882 -32.92 14.65 24.29
CA GLY A 882 -31.75 13.82 24.56
C GLY A 882 -30.45 14.49 24.13
N GLY A 883 -29.32 13.78 24.26
CA GLY A 883 -27.99 14.32 23.94
C GLY A 883 -27.79 14.69 22.46
N ASN A 884 -28.61 14.13 21.56
CA ASN A 884 -28.56 14.42 20.13
C ASN A 884 -29.64 15.42 19.66
N HIS A 885 -30.45 15.97 20.58
CA HIS A 885 -31.49 16.95 20.27
C HIS A 885 -30.88 18.20 19.61
N VAL A 886 -31.61 18.78 18.65
CA VAL A 886 -31.30 20.06 18.01
C VAL A 886 -32.56 20.89 17.83
N GLU A 887 -32.46 22.19 17.99
CA GLU A 887 -33.55 23.16 17.84
C GLU A 887 -33.75 23.55 16.35
N PRO A 888 -35.00 23.63 15.84
CA PRO A 888 -35.30 23.75 14.42
C PRO A 888 -34.58 24.90 13.70
N PHE A 889 -34.72 26.13 14.19
CA PHE A 889 -34.22 27.35 13.52
C PHE A 889 -32.80 27.74 13.93
N THR A 890 -32.11 26.92 14.74
CA THR A 890 -30.74 27.19 15.16
C THR A 890 -29.87 25.97 14.89
N THR A 891 -29.65 25.12 15.89
CA THR A 891 -28.69 24.01 15.82
C THR A 891 -29.02 22.97 14.74
N TYR A 892 -30.29 22.77 14.37
CA TYR A 892 -30.64 21.92 13.23
C TYR A 892 -30.19 22.52 11.89
N GLN A 893 -30.44 23.82 11.70
CA GLN A 893 -29.94 24.55 10.52
C GLN A 893 -28.41 24.63 10.52
N ASP A 894 -27.77 24.76 11.68
CA ASP A 894 -26.31 24.83 11.79
C ASP A 894 -25.64 23.51 11.39
N GLU A 895 -26.17 22.38 11.84
CA GLU A 895 -25.67 21.06 11.42
C GLU A 895 -25.90 20.81 9.92
N LEU A 896 -27.09 21.15 9.38
CA LEU A 896 -27.33 21.05 7.94
C LEU A 896 -26.40 21.98 7.14
N ARG A 897 -26.15 23.20 7.62
CA ARG A 897 -25.22 24.14 6.99
C ARG A 897 -23.80 23.58 6.97
N HIS A 898 -23.39 22.88 8.02
CA HIS A 898 -22.12 22.17 8.04
C HIS A 898 -22.06 21.12 6.92
N PHE A 899 -23.07 20.25 6.80
CA PHE A 899 -23.10 19.23 5.74
C PHE A 899 -23.09 19.85 4.34
N ILE A 900 -23.89 20.92 4.13
CA ILE A 900 -23.92 21.71 2.89
C ILE A 900 -22.52 22.26 2.56
N SER A 901 -21.87 22.88 3.55
CA SER A 901 -20.54 23.47 3.41
C SER A 901 -19.50 22.41 3.03
N GLU A 902 -19.45 21.29 3.75
CA GLU A 902 -18.47 20.24 3.48
C GLU A 902 -18.68 19.58 2.11
N ALA A 903 -19.93 19.34 1.70
CA ALA A 903 -20.20 18.82 0.36
C ALA A 903 -19.73 19.80 -0.74
N ARG A 904 -20.00 21.11 -0.56
CA ARG A 904 -19.55 22.15 -1.51
C ARG A 904 -18.03 22.23 -1.61
N LYS A 905 -17.30 22.05 -0.50
CA LYS A 905 -15.82 22.01 -0.51
C LYS A 905 -15.27 20.89 -1.39
N LYS A 906 -15.99 19.77 -1.52
CA LYS A 906 -15.66 18.66 -2.43
C LYS A 906 -16.19 18.83 -3.86
N GLY A 907 -16.83 19.97 -4.17
CA GLY A 907 -17.50 20.22 -5.45
C GLY A 907 -18.83 19.49 -5.61
N GLY A 908 -19.36 18.90 -4.54
CA GLY A 908 -20.67 18.25 -4.51
C GLY A 908 -21.84 19.25 -4.49
N LYS A 909 -22.99 18.78 -4.97
CA LYS A 909 -24.25 19.52 -5.06
C LYS A 909 -25.20 19.10 -3.93
N PRO A 910 -25.31 19.88 -2.84
CA PRO A 910 -26.25 19.56 -1.76
C PRO A 910 -27.70 19.69 -2.22
N VAL A 911 -28.58 18.82 -1.72
CA VAL A 911 -30.03 18.84 -1.90
C VAL A 911 -30.68 18.53 -0.55
N LEU A 912 -31.58 19.40 -0.10
CA LEU A 912 -32.32 19.20 1.15
C LEU A 912 -33.62 18.45 0.86
N VAL A 913 -33.97 17.48 1.69
CA VAL A 913 -35.22 16.71 1.59
C VAL A 913 -35.95 16.79 2.93
N THR A 914 -37.14 17.39 2.95
CA THR A 914 -37.89 17.55 4.21
C THR A 914 -38.42 16.19 4.68
N SER A 915 -38.23 15.87 5.96
CA SER A 915 -38.73 14.59 6.53
C SER A 915 -40.23 14.40 6.29
N THR A 916 -40.61 13.19 5.90
CA THR A 916 -42.00 12.79 5.60
C THR A 916 -42.94 12.98 6.79
N ASN A 917 -44.24 13.16 6.56
CA ASN A 917 -45.20 13.09 7.66
C ASN A 917 -45.28 11.68 8.29
N ARG A 918 -45.56 11.62 9.59
CA ARG A 918 -46.07 10.39 10.24
C ARG A 918 -47.55 10.21 9.90
N ARG A 919 -48.06 8.97 9.94
CA ARG A 919 -49.48 8.66 9.72
C ARG A 919 -50.34 9.05 10.93
N ARG A 920 -50.54 10.35 11.13
CA ARG A 920 -51.38 10.90 12.20
C ARG A 920 -52.45 11.80 11.61
N PHE A 921 -53.71 11.42 11.81
CA PHE A 921 -54.88 12.15 11.32
C PHE A 921 -55.64 12.84 12.46
N ASP A 922 -56.26 13.99 12.18
CA ASP A 922 -57.30 14.57 13.02
C ASP A 922 -58.68 13.94 12.75
N GLU A 923 -59.71 14.46 13.42
CA GLU A 923 -61.09 13.95 13.31
C GLU A 923 -61.70 14.17 11.92
N GLU A 924 -61.20 15.16 11.16
CA GLU A 924 -61.60 15.48 9.79
C GLU A 924 -60.82 14.68 8.73
N GLY A 925 -59.90 13.81 9.14
CA GLY A 925 -59.09 13.00 8.23
C GLY A 925 -57.97 13.80 7.55
N LYS A 926 -57.50 14.88 8.18
CA LYS A 926 -56.34 15.68 7.74
C LYS A 926 -55.07 15.31 8.49
N ILE A 927 -53.93 15.39 7.81
CA ILE A 927 -52.64 15.04 8.41
C ILE A 927 -52.20 16.11 9.41
N ILE A 928 -51.89 15.65 10.63
CA ILE A 928 -51.29 16.45 11.68
C ILE A 928 -49.77 16.42 11.51
N ASN A 929 -49.16 17.58 11.29
CA ASN A 929 -47.70 17.69 11.28
C ASN A 929 -47.15 17.38 12.69
N THR A 930 -46.40 16.29 12.80
CA THR A 930 -45.74 15.86 14.05
C THR A 930 -44.24 16.17 14.07
N LEU A 931 -43.75 16.83 13.01
CA LEU A 931 -42.38 17.28 12.87
C LEU A 931 -42.19 18.75 13.24
N GLU A 932 -43.18 19.34 13.93
CA GLU A 932 -43.12 20.71 14.44
C GLU A 932 -42.60 21.70 13.37
N ASP A 933 -41.65 22.55 13.73
CA ASP A 933 -41.09 23.59 12.86
C ASP A 933 -39.92 23.11 11.98
N TYR A 934 -39.47 21.84 12.09
CA TYR A 934 -38.28 21.35 11.37
C TYR A 934 -38.41 21.41 9.83
N PRO A 935 -39.55 21.03 9.20
CA PRO A 935 -39.71 21.19 7.77
C PRO A 935 -39.62 22.66 7.33
N GLU A 936 -40.18 23.60 8.12
CA GLU A 936 -40.10 25.02 7.80
C GLU A 936 -38.69 25.56 7.98
N ALA A 937 -37.99 25.15 9.03
CA ALA A 937 -36.59 25.49 9.23
C ALA A 937 -35.71 25.01 8.05
N MET A 938 -35.94 23.81 7.52
CA MET A 938 -35.21 23.33 6.34
C MET A 938 -35.56 24.13 5.08
N ARG A 939 -36.84 24.46 4.84
CA ARG A 939 -37.25 25.32 3.71
C ARG A 939 -36.60 26.70 3.78
N GLN A 940 -36.55 27.28 4.98
CA GLN A 940 -35.89 28.56 5.21
C GLN A 940 -34.39 28.45 4.91
N LEU A 941 -33.72 27.41 5.40
CA LEU A 941 -32.30 27.19 5.16
C LEU A 941 -31.99 27.04 3.67
N GLY A 942 -32.79 26.25 2.93
CA GLY A 942 -32.61 26.08 1.49
C GLY A 942 -32.68 27.41 0.74
N LYS A 943 -33.61 28.30 1.12
CA LYS A 943 -33.67 29.67 0.56
C LYS A 943 -32.44 30.51 0.90
N VAL A 944 -31.98 30.46 2.16
CA VAL A 944 -30.83 31.25 2.65
C VAL A 944 -29.53 30.80 2.00
N GLU A 945 -29.31 29.48 1.90
CA GLU A 945 -28.08 28.89 1.38
C GLU A 945 -28.08 28.74 -0.15
N GLY A 946 -29.22 29.00 -0.82
CA GLY A 946 -29.38 28.73 -2.25
C GLY A 946 -29.27 27.24 -2.58
N VAL A 947 -29.84 26.39 -1.74
CA VAL A 947 -29.85 24.93 -1.88
C VAL A 947 -31.27 24.47 -2.25
N PRO A 948 -31.45 23.64 -3.29
CA PRO A 948 -32.76 23.11 -3.64
C PRO A 948 -33.38 22.29 -2.51
N VAL A 949 -34.70 22.40 -2.36
CA VAL A 949 -35.47 21.67 -1.34
C VAL A 949 -36.52 20.81 -2.03
N ILE A 950 -36.39 19.49 -1.90
CA ILE A 950 -37.44 18.54 -2.21
C ILE A 950 -38.37 18.48 -0.99
N ASP A 951 -39.54 19.11 -1.09
CA ASP A 951 -40.47 19.23 0.03
C ASP A 951 -41.33 17.95 0.20
N LEU A 952 -40.67 16.86 0.55
CA LEU A 952 -41.30 15.55 0.74
C LEU A 952 -42.27 15.55 1.94
N ASN A 953 -42.09 16.44 2.93
CA ASN A 953 -43.08 16.71 3.96
C ASN A 953 -44.42 17.18 3.34
N ALA A 954 -44.41 18.21 2.49
CA ALA A 954 -45.63 18.69 1.85
C ALA A 954 -46.27 17.63 0.93
N MET A 955 -45.45 16.91 0.15
CA MET A 955 -45.95 15.87 -0.75
C MET A 955 -46.55 14.67 0.00
N SER A 956 -45.90 14.19 1.05
CA SER A 956 -46.39 13.08 1.87
C SER A 956 -47.71 13.41 2.57
N LYS A 957 -47.93 14.67 2.98
CA LYS A 957 -49.24 15.11 3.48
C LYS A 957 -50.35 14.92 2.45
N VAL A 958 -50.12 15.39 1.22
CA VAL A 958 -51.09 15.25 0.12
C VAL A 958 -51.34 13.78 -0.18
N LEU A 959 -50.27 12.98 -0.26
CA LEU A 959 -50.32 11.54 -0.48
C LEU A 959 -51.21 10.82 0.54
N TYR A 960 -50.95 11.03 1.83
CA TYR A 960 -51.68 10.32 2.87
C TYR A 960 -53.13 10.81 3.01
N GLU A 961 -53.39 12.10 2.79
CA GLU A 961 -54.77 12.61 2.75
C GLU A 961 -55.56 12.07 1.55
N ALA A 962 -54.91 11.87 0.40
CA ALA A 962 -55.54 11.26 -0.78
C ALA A 962 -55.88 9.77 -0.54
N LEU A 963 -55.01 9.03 0.14
CA LEU A 963 -55.29 7.66 0.58
C LEU A 963 -56.38 7.63 1.68
N GLY A 964 -56.42 8.66 2.52
CA GLY A 964 -57.29 8.75 3.70
C GLY A 964 -56.85 7.85 4.86
N PRO A 965 -57.52 7.94 6.03
CA PRO A 965 -57.11 7.23 7.23
C PRO A 965 -56.99 5.71 7.05
N GLU A 966 -57.93 5.04 6.40
CA GLU A 966 -57.89 3.58 6.28
C GLU A 966 -56.92 3.07 5.22
N ASN A 967 -56.96 3.59 3.98
CA ASN A 967 -56.07 3.07 2.94
C ASN A 967 -54.61 3.48 3.15
N SER A 968 -54.34 4.58 3.86
CA SER A 968 -52.96 4.95 4.21
C SER A 968 -52.25 3.88 5.05
N LYS A 969 -52.97 3.00 5.76
CA LYS A 969 -52.34 1.85 6.46
C LYS A 969 -51.54 0.96 5.51
N LYS A 970 -51.91 0.88 4.23
CA LYS A 970 -51.18 0.11 3.20
C LYS A 970 -49.81 0.69 2.89
N ALA A 971 -49.59 1.99 3.12
CA ALA A 971 -48.30 2.68 2.93
C ALA A 971 -47.38 2.57 4.16
N PHE A 972 -47.87 2.02 5.27
CA PHE A 972 -47.12 1.89 6.52
C PHE A 972 -47.10 0.43 6.97
N VAL A 973 -46.27 0.08 7.94
CA VAL A 973 -46.20 -1.29 8.47
C VAL A 973 -47.39 -1.57 9.39
N HIS A 974 -48.54 -1.84 8.77
CA HIS A 974 -49.77 -2.31 9.40
C HIS A 974 -50.11 -3.70 8.86
N TYR A 975 -49.83 -4.74 9.65
CA TYR A 975 -50.05 -6.13 9.25
C TYR A 975 -50.76 -6.92 10.34
N PRO A 976 -51.77 -7.76 9.99
CA PRO A 976 -52.37 -8.69 10.93
C PRO A 976 -51.33 -9.62 11.56
N ALA A 977 -51.63 -10.16 12.75
CA ALA A 977 -50.79 -11.19 13.38
C ALA A 977 -50.58 -12.38 12.42
N ASN A 978 -49.38 -12.95 12.44
CA ASN A 978 -48.92 -14.08 11.63
C ASN A 978 -48.84 -13.78 10.12
N THR A 979 -48.64 -12.52 9.73
CA THR A 979 -48.31 -12.19 8.33
C THR A 979 -46.87 -12.58 8.02
N TYR A 980 -45.94 -12.26 8.92
CA TYR A 980 -44.52 -12.61 8.81
C TYR A 980 -44.09 -13.68 9.83
N PRO A 981 -43.01 -14.46 9.55
CA PRO A 981 -42.48 -15.44 10.49
C PRO A 981 -42.18 -14.84 11.87
N GLY A 982 -42.62 -15.52 12.93
CA GLY A 982 -42.39 -15.09 14.32
C GLY A 982 -43.28 -13.94 14.80
N GLN A 983 -44.19 -13.42 13.98
CA GLN A 983 -45.03 -12.27 14.28
C GLN A 983 -46.35 -12.67 14.97
N ASP A 984 -46.35 -12.94 16.28
CA ASP A 984 -47.55 -13.39 17.02
C ASP A 984 -48.61 -12.30 17.29
N LYS A 985 -48.24 -11.02 17.10
CA LYS A 985 -49.10 -9.84 17.31
C LYS A 985 -49.20 -9.00 16.06
N PRO A 986 -50.30 -8.24 15.86
CA PRO A 986 -50.38 -7.29 14.75
C PRO A 986 -49.26 -6.25 14.82
N LEU A 987 -48.67 -5.94 13.66
CA LEU A 987 -47.82 -4.76 13.51
C LEU A 987 -48.72 -3.56 13.18
N ALA A 988 -48.47 -2.43 13.81
CA ALA A 988 -49.22 -1.19 13.62
C ALA A 988 -48.29 0.01 13.85
N ASP A 989 -47.39 0.25 12.89
CA ASP A 989 -46.45 1.36 12.94
C ASP A 989 -46.92 2.51 12.04
N ASP A 990 -46.96 3.73 12.58
CA ASP A 990 -47.40 4.94 11.88
C ASP A 990 -46.24 5.84 11.43
N THR A 991 -45.01 5.29 11.37
CA THR A 991 -43.79 6.01 10.96
C THR A 991 -43.08 5.32 9.81
N HIS A 992 -42.86 4.02 9.92
CA HIS A 992 -42.06 3.24 8.98
C HIS A 992 -42.96 2.63 7.89
N PHE A 993 -42.41 2.53 6.69
CA PHE A 993 -43.18 2.23 5.50
C PHE A 993 -43.19 0.74 5.19
N SER A 994 -44.32 0.32 4.60
CA SER A 994 -44.34 -0.89 3.78
C SER A 994 -43.59 -0.64 2.46
N PRO A 995 -43.27 -1.68 1.67
CA PRO A 995 -42.71 -1.50 0.34
C PRO A 995 -43.53 -0.57 -0.55
N PHE A 996 -44.88 -0.63 -0.45
CA PHE A 996 -45.77 0.26 -1.20
C PHE A 996 -45.59 1.73 -0.83
N GLY A 997 -45.59 2.07 0.46
CA GLY A 997 -45.43 3.46 0.88
C GLY A 997 -44.05 4.03 0.56
N ALA A 998 -43.02 3.20 0.75
CA ALA A 998 -41.65 3.53 0.35
C ALA A 998 -41.54 3.83 -1.15
N TYR A 999 -42.21 3.04 -1.99
CA TYR A 999 -42.25 3.21 -3.44
C TYR A 999 -42.95 4.53 -3.84
N GLU A 1000 -44.12 4.83 -3.29
CA GLU A 1000 -44.84 6.09 -3.54
C GLU A 1000 -44.06 7.33 -3.08
N LEU A 1001 -43.36 7.24 -1.95
CA LEU A 1001 -42.50 8.32 -1.46
C LEU A 1001 -41.25 8.51 -2.34
N ALA A 1002 -40.66 7.44 -2.86
CA ALA A 1002 -39.58 7.55 -3.84
C ALA A 1002 -40.04 8.24 -5.13
N LYS A 1003 -41.27 7.97 -5.59
CA LYS A 1003 -41.88 8.75 -6.70
C LYS A 1003 -42.08 10.22 -6.35
N CYS A 1004 -42.43 10.55 -5.11
CA CYS A 1004 -42.47 11.94 -4.65
C CYS A 1004 -41.08 12.60 -4.73
N VAL A 1005 -40.01 11.89 -4.36
CA VAL A 1005 -38.63 12.41 -4.49
C VAL A 1005 -38.27 12.67 -5.96
N VAL A 1006 -38.57 11.73 -6.86
CA VAL A 1006 -38.37 11.90 -8.32
C VAL A 1006 -39.17 13.10 -8.84
N LYS A 1007 -40.44 13.24 -8.42
CA LYS A 1007 -41.24 14.42 -8.73
C LYS A 1007 -40.58 15.71 -8.23
N GLY A 1008 -40.04 15.69 -7.01
CA GLY A 1008 -39.31 16.84 -6.45
C GLY A 1008 -38.08 17.23 -7.27
N ILE A 1009 -37.33 16.24 -7.78
CA ILE A 1009 -36.21 16.47 -8.71
C ILE A 1009 -36.68 17.21 -9.96
N LEU A 1010 -37.79 16.79 -10.55
CA LEU A 1010 -38.39 17.40 -11.74
C LEU A 1010 -38.92 18.82 -11.45
N ASP A 1011 -39.66 19.00 -10.36
CA ASP A 1011 -40.26 20.28 -9.97
C ASP A 1011 -39.21 21.34 -9.64
N GLN A 1012 -38.12 20.93 -8.99
CA GLN A 1012 -36.98 21.81 -8.67
C GLN A 1012 -36.04 22.03 -9.87
N GLN A 1013 -36.29 21.38 -11.02
CA GLN A 1013 -35.48 21.48 -12.24
C GLN A 1013 -34.00 21.16 -11.99
N LEU A 1014 -33.72 20.15 -11.17
CA LEU A 1014 -32.35 19.71 -10.94
C LEU A 1014 -31.81 19.06 -12.21
N ASP A 1015 -30.51 19.19 -12.47
CA ASP A 1015 -29.86 18.47 -13.59
C ASP A 1015 -30.08 16.94 -13.52
N LEU A 1016 -30.41 16.43 -12.33
CA LEU A 1016 -30.80 15.04 -12.08
C LEU A 1016 -32.01 14.58 -12.90
N ALA A 1017 -32.85 15.51 -13.38
CA ALA A 1017 -33.96 15.20 -14.29
C ALA A 1017 -33.51 14.43 -15.53
N ASN A 1018 -32.27 14.64 -15.99
CA ASN A 1018 -31.70 13.93 -17.15
C ASN A 1018 -31.47 12.44 -16.90
N TYR A 1019 -31.37 12.03 -15.63
CA TYR A 1019 -31.15 10.64 -15.22
C TYR A 1019 -32.43 9.94 -14.76
N VAL A 1020 -33.59 10.58 -14.81
CA VAL A 1020 -34.86 9.91 -14.50
C VAL A 1020 -35.15 8.87 -15.58
N ALA A 1021 -35.53 7.66 -15.17
CA ALA A 1021 -35.79 6.53 -16.07
C ALA A 1021 -36.88 6.88 -17.11
N ASP A 1022 -36.70 6.45 -18.35
CA ASP A 1022 -37.60 6.82 -19.47
C ASP A 1022 -39.02 6.26 -19.27
N GLU A 1023 -39.16 5.15 -18.55
CA GLU A 1023 -40.44 4.56 -18.17
C GLU A 1023 -41.16 5.29 -17.01
N PHE A 1024 -40.52 6.27 -16.36
CA PHE A 1024 -41.17 7.03 -15.29
C PHE A 1024 -42.27 7.92 -15.87
N SER A 1025 -43.53 7.50 -15.69
CA SER A 1025 -44.70 8.32 -16.02
C SER A 1025 -44.88 9.46 -15.02
N SER A 1026 -45.55 10.54 -15.43
CA SER A 1026 -45.91 11.63 -14.51
C SER A 1026 -46.67 11.09 -13.29
N PHE A 1027 -46.20 11.42 -12.09
CA PHE A 1027 -46.79 11.02 -10.82
C PHE A 1027 -47.38 12.23 -10.09
N SER A 1028 -48.49 12.06 -9.38
CA SER A 1028 -49.07 13.08 -8.50
C SER A 1028 -49.38 12.50 -7.13
N PRO A 1029 -48.87 13.09 -6.03
CA PRO A 1029 -49.24 12.69 -4.68
C PRO A 1029 -50.75 12.79 -4.40
N SER A 1030 -51.50 13.61 -5.14
CA SER A 1030 -52.96 13.70 -4.98
C SER A 1030 -53.73 12.53 -5.62
N GLU A 1031 -53.05 11.74 -6.46
CA GLU A 1031 -53.59 10.60 -7.20
C GLU A 1031 -52.62 9.42 -7.06
N PRO A 1032 -52.47 8.85 -5.83
CA PRO A 1032 -51.57 7.73 -5.58
C PRO A 1032 -51.92 6.50 -6.41
N ASP A 1033 -50.92 5.64 -6.61
CA ASP A 1033 -51.14 4.36 -7.27
C ASP A 1033 -52.10 3.47 -6.47
N SER A 1034 -52.85 2.63 -7.18
CA SER A 1034 -53.67 1.60 -6.54
C SER A 1034 -52.79 0.48 -5.99
N PHE A 1035 -52.90 0.25 -4.69
CA PHE A 1035 -52.20 -0.86 -4.01
C PHE A 1035 -52.50 -2.22 -4.64
N GLU A 1036 -53.71 -2.42 -5.15
CA GLU A 1036 -54.15 -3.66 -5.79
C GLU A 1036 -53.34 -4.00 -7.05
N ASN A 1037 -52.73 -2.99 -7.68
CA ASN A 1037 -51.85 -3.15 -8.84
C ASN A 1037 -50.36 -3.16 -8.45
N PHE A 1038 -50.03 -2.92 -7.19
CA PHE A 1038 -48.65 -2.92 -6.71
C PHE A 1038 -48.16 -4.36 -6.50
N PHE A 1039 -47.08 -4.71 -7.18
CA PHE A 1039 -46.49 -6.03 -7.10
C PHE A 1039 -45.12 -5.97 -6.42
N TRP A 1040 -45.04 -6.55 -5.23
CA TRP A 1040 -43.78 -6.70 -4.49
C TRP A 1040 -43.55 -8.17 -4.16
N PRO A 1041 -42.58 -8.83 -4.81
CA PRO A 1041 -42.18 -10.18 -4.39
C PRO A 1041 -41.33 -10.07 -3.12
N GLU A 1042 -41.82 -10.64 -2.02
CA GLU A 1042 -41.17 -10.59 -0.71
C GLU A 1042 -39.79 -11.27 -0.71
N SER A 1043 -38.82 -10.65 -0.04
CA SER A 1043 -37.53 -11.29 0.22
C SER A 1043 -37.67 -12.41 1.28
N PRO A 1044 -36.84 -13.47 1.25
CA PRO A 1044 -36.92 -14.58 2.21
C PRO A 1044 -36.75 -14.20 3.68
N ALA A 1045 -36.02 -13.11 3.97
CA ALA A 1045 -35.72 -12.69 5.32
C ALA A 1045 -36.73 -11.65 5.82
N ALA A 1046 -37.25 -11.88 7.02
CA ALA A 1046 -38.20 -11.00 7.70
C ALA A 1046 -37.77 -10.80 9.15
N ASP A 1047 -38.01 -9.60 9.67
CA ASP A 1047 -37.72 -9.22 11.05
C ASP A 1047 -38.89 -8.45 11.64
N ILE A 1048 -39.39 -8.92 12.78
CA ILE A 1048 -40.47 -8.26 13.52
C ILE A 1048 -39.95 -7.08 14.35
N LEU A 1049 -38.63 -6.98 14.54
CA LEU A 1049 -38.02 -5.90 15.28
C LEU A 1049 -38.16 -4.59 14.51
N LYS A 1050 -38.92 -3.67 15.11
CA LYS A 1050 -39.12 -2.33 14.58
C LYS A 1050 -37.78 -1.60 14.37
N PRO A 1051 -37.60 -0.87 13.25
CA PRO A 1051 -36.43 -0.03 13.03
C PRO A 1051 -36.24 0.99 14.15
N ASP A 1052 -34.98 1.22 14.52
CA ASP A 1052 -34.62 2.28 15.44
C ASP A 1052 -35.09 3.63 14.88
N GLY A 1053 -35.58 4.50 15.76
CA GLY A 1053 -36.00 5.84 15.37
C GLY A 1053 -37.47 6.17 15.62
N ASN A 1054 -38.21 5.39 16.41
CA ASN A 1054 -39.39 5.86 17.17
C ASN A 1054 -39.70 5.02 18.39
#